data_AF-A0A2H5WPL3-F1
#
_entry.id   AF-A0A2H5WPL3-F1
#
_cell.length_a   1.000
_cell.length_b   1.000
_cell.length_c   1.000
_cell.angle_alpha   90.00
_cell.angle_beta   90.00
_cell.angle_gamma   90.00
#
_symmetry.space_group_name_H-M   'P 1'
#
loop_
_entity.id
_entity.type
_entity.pdbx_description
1 polymer ?
#
loop_
_entity_poly.entity_id
_entity_poly.type
_entity_poly.pdbx_seq_one_letter_code
_entity_poly.pdbx_strand_id
1 'polypeptide(L)'
;MKAWYEVAIPREDILQGELDDSMFAADLRDVLQERGALEYRIPEKFFQQTYPTEGLLNLLAQVVRRLTTGHGDAVIQLQTPFGGGKTHALISLYHLFRHGDTHREAPLVRHTLERAQVDKLPEVRILTFVGTEYDTIRGKTPWGLFAEQLGRYDLLEEHDRKRRAPGAENLRAMLGDAPTLILMDELATYAVSARDFQDQVMVFCQQLTEVVKALPHSVLVATLPSSAPYGEEGERVLRQLEMIFGRVQAIYTPVEQDEFFHVIRQRLFREIADPTEVRRTVDAFYELYQRHAEQLPEKARTDAYRERMRLAYPFHPEVIDLLYEKWASFSTFQRTRGVLKLLGEVLSDLYRRRVVEPLILPVHINLANGAIQQELLRHIGNGFASVIQRDIIGDSAQARMVEKQLGAEYEAHQVARGLATAVFFGGFSAGEKHGVSEAELRLCALRPTLPTAILGEAIHQLTRKLWYLHYEDGLYQFRLQPNLNKIVLDKQEQITQSEVDEAVREAIRKYAGSAFPKVLLFSERPDDIPDTRELKLGVLAPDDTRAHPETERLLDTLFGAAGEKPRTFRNTLVFLVADEQHLANLQNRVRERLAYERIKRERALWETLSDEDKNTVNRRIQDFLGSEQFQVLNAYRHVALLRDGRLDWRSLGTPTAGTRETLSQRVRQFLEHDDLLLKQISPRMILDKAVSAGTNEVSVKDIVDAFFRYTHLPMVENEQVVFQAIRRGVQEGAFAVRVGERVYYQQPIPMDALNYDATLLKEPPAGSAAEPTPEEAPPEREPAQPVAVNDGHQVELLPPPVSTEQPSYRRYKLRASVPSAKTYELVQGVLTSLMRQGLNFRFTIELEVQGAIPKSLVDISIRETLNQIQAEVETEEKE
;
A
#
# COMPACT_ATOMS: atom_id res chain seq x y z
N MET A 1 10.78 16.09 -31.19
CA MET A 1 9.82 15.14 -31.75
C MET A 1 8.52 15.90 -31.91
N LYS A 2 7.82 15.70 -33.03
CA LYS A 2 6.51 16.33 -33.29
C LYS A 2 5.40 15.69 -32.45
N ALA A 3 4.27 16.39 -32.28
CA ALA A 3 3.08 15.81 -31.67
C ALA A 3 2.50 14.71 -32.58
N TRP A 4 1.87 13.69 -31.99
CA TRP A 4 1.35 12.55 -32.73
C TRP A 4 0.39 12.96 -33.86
N TYR A 5 -0.45 13.98 -33.64
CA TYR A 5 -1.45 14.44 -34.62
C TYR A 5 -0.85 15.26 -35.78
N GLU A 6 0.42 15.68 -35.67
CA GLU A 6 1.16 16.31 -36.78
C GLU A 6 1.76 15.27 -37.74
N VAL A 7 1.91 14.03 -37.28
CA VAL A 7 2.54 12.94 -38.02
C VAL A 7 1.52 11.91 -38.48
N ALA A 8 0.61 11.48 -37.61
CA ALA A 8 -0.48 10.56 -37.91
C ALA A 8 -1.80 11.33 -37.89
N ILE A 9 -2.36 11.60 -39.07
CA ILE A 9 -3.56 12.43 -39.22
C ILE A 9 -4.79 11.52 -39.06
N PRO A 10 -5.62 11.70 -38.00
CA PRO A 10 -6.86 10.95 -37.86
C PRO A 10 -7.81 11.21 -39.02
N ARG A 11 -8.74 10.30 -39.24
CA ARG A 11 -9.83 10.53 -40.18
C ARG A 11 -10.76 11.65 -39.71
N GLU A 12 -11.44 12.27 -40.65
CA GLU A 12 -12.29 13.46 -40.40
C GLU A 12 -13.43 13.19 -39.42
N ASP A 13 -14.09 12.04 -39.52
CA ASP A 13 -15.14 11.56 -38.61
C ASP A 13 -14.69 11.49 -37.15
N ILE A 14 -13.48 10.98 -36.89
CA ILE A 14 -12.85 10.95 -35.56
C ILE A 14 -12.59 12.38 -35.06
N LEU A 15 -12.10 13.27 -35.94
CA LEU A 15 -11.84 14.68 -35.59
C LEU A 15 -13.13 15.44 -35.24
N GLN A 16 -14.21 15.20 -35.99
CA GLN A 16 -15.53 15.77 -35.71
C GLN A 16 -16.20 15.13 -34.49
N GLY A 17 -15.77 13.93 -34.09
CA GLY A 17 -16.35 13.14 -33.00
C GLY A 17 -17.76 12.63 -33.33
N GLU A 18 -18.02 12.42 -34.62
CA GLU A 18 -19.24 11.77 -35.13
C GLU A 18 -19.00 10.25 -35.20
N LEU A 19 -18.68 9.63 -34.07
CA LEU A 19 -18.39 8.21 -33.98
C LEU A 19 -19.69 7.42 -33.76
N ASP A 20 -20.35 7.04 -34.86
CA ASP A 20 -21.50 6.14 -34.79
C ASP A 20 -21.03 4.68 -34.66
N ASP A 21 -21.72 3.91 -33.81
CA ASP A 21 -21.49 2.47 -33.59
C ASP A 21 -21.57 1.69 -34.92
N SER A 22 -22.37 2.17 -35.87
CA SER A 22 -22.54 1.59 -37.20
C SER A 22 -21.26 1.67 -38.06
N MET A 23 -20.39 2.65 -37.83
CA MET A 23 -19.16 2.85 -38.62
C MET A 23 -18.14 1.73 -38.43
N PHE A 24 -18.17 1.07 -37.28
CA PHE A 24 -17.28 -0.04 -36.94
C PHE A 24 -17.98 -1.41 -37.06
N ALA A 25 -19.27 -1.43 -37.38
CA ALA A 25 -20.05 -2.65 -37.58
C ALA A 25 -20.09 -3.02 -39.06
N ALA A 26 -19.37 -4.07 -39.43
CA ALA A 26 -19.48 -4.66 -40.76
C ALA A 26 -20.78 -5.48 -40.83
N ASP A 27 -21.65 -5.16 -41.79
CA ASP A 27 -22.88 -5.91 -42.06
C ASP A 27 -22.97 -6.22 -43.56
N LEU A 28 -22.99 -7.51 -43.92
CA LEU A 28 -23.04 -7.93 -45.31
C LEU A 28 -24.38 -7.54 -45.98
N ARG A 29 -25.49 -7.56 -45.25
CA ARG A 29 -26.81 -7.20 -45.78
C ARG A 29 -26.88 -5.72 -46.13
N ASP A 30 -26.35 -4.86 -45.28
CA ASP A 30 -26.29 -3.42 -45.55
C ASP A 30 -25.53 -3.14 -46.84
N VAL A 31 -24.37 -3.80 -47.04
CA VAL A 31 -23.62 -3.71 -48.30
C VAL A 31 -24.47 -4.16 -49.49
N LEU A 32 -25.17 -5.29 -49.37
CA LEU A 32 -26.04 -5.84 -50.43
C LEU A 32 -27.24 -4.94 -50.77
N GLN A 33 -27.78 -4.22 -49.79
CA GLN A 33 -28.93 -3.31 -49.97
C GLN A 33 -28.51 -1.88 -50.32
N GLU A 34 -27.22 -1.63 -50.48
CA GLU A 34 -26.65 -0.29 -50.60
C GLU A 34 -27.06 0.63 -49.45
N ARG A 35 -27.06 0.11 -48.22
CA ARG A 35 -27.35 0.83 -46.96
C ARG A 35 -26.13 0.74 -46.02
N GLY A 36 -26.22 1.36 -44.85
CA GLY A 36 -25.13 1.35 -43.85
C GLY A 36 -23.94 2.25 -44.20
N ALA A 37 -22.81 1.99 -43.53
CA ALA A 37 -21.64 2.87 -43.56
C ALA A 37 -20.91 2.86 -44.92
N LEU A 38 -20.49 4.05 -45.37
CA LEU A 38 -19.90 4.25 -46.70
C LEU A 38 -18.59 3.47 -46.90
N GLU A 39 -17.86 3.22 -45.82
CA GLU A 39 -16.60 2.49 -45.74
C GLU A 39 -16.76 1.03 -46.15
N TYR A 40 -17.93 0.43 -45.89
CA TYR A 40 -18.22 -0.94 -46.28
C TYR A 40 -18.93 -1.05 -47.61
N ARG A 41 -19.75 -0.04 -47.97
CA ARG A 41 -20.55 -0.07 -49.19
C ARG A 41 -19.77 0.33 -50.44
N ILE A 42 -18.94 1.38 -50.36
CA ILE A 42 -18.23 1.93 -51.52
C ILE A 42 -16.94 1.10 -51.75
N PRO A 43 -16.79 0.39 -52.88
CA PRO A 43 -15.66 -0.51 -53.11
C PRO A 43 -14.30 0.20 -52.99
N GLU A 44 -14.18 1.42 -53.54
CA GLU A 44 -12.95 2.23 -53.46
C GLU A 44 -12.56 2.49 -52.01
N LYS A 45 -13.51 2.93 -51.19
CA LYS A 45 -13.27 3.22 -49.77
C LYS A 45 -12.96 1.94 -49.00
N PHE A 46 -13.67 0.86 -49.29
CA PHE A 46 -13.47 -0.44 -48.66
C PHE A 46 -12.05 -0.95 -48.89
N PHE A 47 -11.60 -0.98 -50.16
CA PHE A 47 -10.26 -1.44 -50.49
C PHE A 47 -9.16 -0.52 -49.94
N GLN A 48 -9.39 0.79 -49.91
CA GLN A 48 -8.47 1.74 -49.29
C GLN A 48 -8.34 1.53 -47.77
N GLN A 49 -9.40 1.12 -47.09
CA GLN A 49 -9.43 1.00 -45.62
C GLN A 49 -9.19 -0.44 -45.12
N THR A 50 -9.03 -1.40 -46.03
CA THR A 50 -8.79 -2.80 -45.70
C THR A 50 -7.30 -3.09 -45.78
N TYR A 51 -6.68 -3.38 -44.62
CA TYR A 51 -5.30 -3.84 -44.59
C TYR A 51 -5.23 -5.30 -45.08
N PRO A 52 -4.33 -5.64 -46.03
CA PRO A 52 -4.24 -6.97 -46.59
C PRO A 52 -3.45 -7.90 -45.66
N THR A 53 -4.12 -8.38 -44.62
CA THR A 53 -3.56 -9.36 -43.68
C THR A 53 -3.25 -10.68 -44.38
N GLU A 54 -2.25 -11.41 -43.90
CA GLU A 54 -1.87 -12.72 -44.43
C GLU A 54 -3.05 -13.70 -44.37
N GLY A 55 -3.80 -13.70 -43.26
CA GLY A 55 -5.01 -14.52 -43.11
C GLY A 55 -6.08 -14.21 -44.15
N LEU A 56 -6.34 -12.92 -44.43
CA LEU A 56 -7.33 -12.49 -45.43
C LEU A 56 -6.83 -12.78 -46.86
N LEU A 57 -5.57 -12.49 -47.17
CA LEU A 57 -4.99 -12.76 -48.48
C LEU A 57 -5.01 -14.27 -48.80
N ASN A 58 -4.70 -15.13 -47.83
CA ASN A 58 -4.76 -16.58 -47.99
C ASN A 58 -6.19 -17.04 -48.28
N LEU A 59 -7.17 -16.53 -47.53
CA LEU A 59 -8.58 -16.82 -47.77
C LEU A 59 -9.01 -16.40 -49.19
N LEU A 60 -8.78 -15.13 -49.55
CA LEU A 60 -9.21 -14.60 -50.85
C LEU A 60 -8.53 -15.36 -52.01
N ALA A 61 -7.23 -15.62 -51.90
CA ALA A 61 -6.48 -16.33 -52.93
C ALA A 61 -6.99 -17.76 -53.13
N GLN A 62 -7.32 -18.47 -52.04
CA GLN A 62 -7.88 -19.83 -52.11
C GLN A 62 -9.25 -19.85 -52.80
N VAL A 63 -10.13 -18.91 -52.46
CA VAL A 63 -11.43 -18.79 -53.12
C VAL A 63 -11.27 -18.50 -54.61
N VAL A 64 -10.37 -17.58 -54.99
CA VAL A 64 -10.05 -17.29 -56.40
C VAL A 64 -9.52 -18.53 -57.12
N ARG A 65 -8.59 -19.28 -56.52
CA ARG A 65 -8.03 -20.50 -57.10
C ARG A 65 -9.09 -21.57 -57.31
N ARG A 66 -9.97 -21.79 -56.34
CA ARG A 66 -11.04 -22.78 -56.45
C ARG A 66 -12.04 -22.42 -57.55
N LEU A 67 -12.47 -21.17 -57.61
CA LEU A 67 -13.40 -20.69 -58.65
C LEU A 67 -12.78 -20.71 -60.04
N THR A 68 -11.46 -20.51 -60.17
CA THR A 68 -10.77 -20.47 -61.47
C THR A 68 -10.35 -21.85 -61.96
N THR A 69 -9.72 -22.66 -61.10
CA THR A 69 -9.03 -23.91 -61.47
C THR A 69 -9.79 -25.17 -61.10
N GLY A 70 -10.82 -25.05 -60.25
CA GLY A 70 -11.51 -26.20 -59.67
C GLY A 70 -10.75 -26.89 -58.53
N HIS A 71 -9.55 -26.43 -58.19
CA HIS A 71 -8.71 -26.98 -57.12
C HIS A 71 -8.69 -26.05 -55.90
N GLY A 72 -8.66 -26.64 -54.70
CA GLY A 72 -8.70 -25.93 -53.42
C GLY A 72 -9.93 -26.28 -52.57
N ASP A 73 -10.09 -25.57 -51.46
CA ASP A 73 -11.14 -25.82 -50.47
C ASP A 73 -12.51 -25.39 -51.00
N ALA A 74 -13.46 -26.33 -51.06
CA ALA A 74 -14.82 -26.07 -51.52
C ALA A 74 -15.72 -25.49 -50.42
N VAL A 75 -15.45 -25.84 -49.16
CA VAL A 75 -16.22 -25.41 -48.00
C VAL A 75 -15.26 -24.80 -46.98
N ILE A 76 -15.46 -23.51 -46.70
CA ILE A 76 -14.66 -22.71 -45.80
C ILE A 76 -15.59 -22.20 -44.70
N GLN A 77 -15.31 -22.53 -43.45
CA GLN A 77 -15.89 -21.79 -42.33
C GLN A 77 -14.84 -20.83 -41.76
N LEU A 78 -15.27 -19.59 -41.58
CA LEU A 78 -14.49 -18.54 -40.96
C LEU A 78 -14.64 -18.65 -39.45
N GLN A 79 -13.51 -18.89 -38.78
CA GLN A 79 -13.41 -18.80 -37.34
C GLN A 79 -12.55 -17.60 -36.98
N THR A 80 -12.89 -16.96 -35.87
CA THR A 80 -12.05 -15.89 -35.32
C THR A 80 -11.77 -16.25 -33.88
N PRO A 81 -10.53 -16.69 -33.55
CA PRO A 81 -10.13 -16.88 -32.16
C PRO A 81 -10.26 -15.58 -31.34
N PHE A 82 -10.19 -14.43 -32.00
CA PHE A 82 -10.08 -13.11 -31.36
C PHE A 82 -11.27 -12.15 -31.57
N GLY A 83 -12.40 -12.64 -32.08
CA GLY A 83 -13.67 -11.89 -32.17
C GLY A 83 -13.62 -10.66 -33.10
N GLY A 84 -14.11 -10.84 -34.33
CA GLY A 84 -14.20 -9.78 -35.37
C GLY A 84 -13.48 -10.17 -36.66
N GLY A 85 -13.94 -9.63 -37.79
CA GLY A 85 -13.33 -9.86 -39.12
C GLY A 85 -14.02 -10.90 -40.02
N LYS A 86 -14.99 -11.70 -39.52
CA LYS A 86 -15.74 -12.69 -40.32
C LYS A 86 -16.58 -12.02 -41.42
N THR A 87 -17.51 -11.16 -41.02
CA THR A 87 -18.35 -10.39 -41.96
C THR A 87 -17.50 -9.48 -42.84
N HIS A 88 -16.41 -8.91 -42.32
CA HIS A 88 -15.47 -8.13 -43.12
C HIS A 88 -14.79 -8.96 -44.23
N ALA A 89 -14.44 -10.21 -43.96
CA ALA A 89 -13.91 -11.13 -44.96
C ALA A 89 -14.97 -11.52 -46.00
N LEU A 90 -16.23 -11.73 -45.60
CA LEU A 90 -17.34 -11.93 -46.55
C LEU A 90 -17.54 -10.72 -47.47
N ILE A 91 -17.53 -9.50 -46.91
CA ILE A 91 -17.62 -8.25 -47.69
C ILE A 91 -16.40 -8.12 -48.62
N SER A 92 -15.20 -8.52 -48.16
CA SER A 92 -13.99 -8.53 -49.00
C SER A 92 -14.15 -9.44 -50.21
N LEU A 93 -14.68 -10.65 -50.01
CA LEU A 93 -15.01 -11.57 -51.10
C LEU A 93 -16.07 -11.00 -52.04
N TYR A 94 -17.13 -10.41 -51.49
CA TYR A 94 -18.19 -9.78 -52.28
C TYR A 94 -17.62 -8.67 -53.19
N HIS A 95 -16.87 -7.72 -52.64
CA HIS A 95 -16.27 -6.63 -53.40
C HIS A 95 -15.20 -7.11 -54.38
N LEU A 96 -14.40 -8.12 -54.01
CA LEU A 96 -13.40 -8.69 -54.91
C LEU A 96 -14.06 -9.22 -56.18
N PHE A 97 -15.10 -10.04 -56.08
CA PHE A 97 -15.74 -10.63 -57.28
C PHE A 97 -16.70 -9.69 -58.00
N ARG A 98 -17.22 -8.65 -57.35
CA ARG A 98 -18.07 -7.63 -58.01
C ARG A 98 -17.27 -6.49 -58.66
N HIS A 99 -16.18 -6.07 -58.03
CA HIS A 99 -15.48 -4.82 -58.36
C HIS A 99 -13.95 -4.99 -58.42
N GLY A 100 -13.38 -6.16 -58.13
CA GLY A 100 -11.92 -6.36 -58.12
C GLY A 100 -11.25 -6.05 -59.46
N ASP A 101 -11.92 -6.35 -60.59
CA ASP A 101 -11.39 -6.04 -61.92
C ASP A 101 -11.25 -4.52 -62.18
N THR A 102 -12.08 -3.67 -61.58
CA THR A 102 -11.98 -2.20 -61.67
C THR A 102 -11.00 -1.60 -60.65
N HIS A 103 -10.58 -2.38 -59.64
CA HIS A 103 -9.68 -1.95 -58.57
C HIS A 103 -8.42 -2.82 -58.47
N ARG A 104 -7.88 -3.28 -59.60
CA ARG A 104 -6.69 -4.16 -59.65
C ARG A 104 -5.47 -3.60 -58.92
N GLU A 105 -5.30 -2.28 -58.92
CA GLU A 105 -4.19 -1.61 -58.24
C GLU A 105 -4.35 -1.54 -56.71
N ALA A 106 -5.54 -1.84 -56.18
CA ALA A 106 -5.72 -1.88 -54.74
C ALA A 106 -4.85 -3.00 -54.13
N PRO A 107 -4.08 -2.74 -53.06
CA PRO A 107 -3.15 -3.73 -52.49
C PRO A 107 -3.79 -5.07 -52.17
N LEU A 108 -5.01 -5.06 -51.62
CA LEU A 108 -5.77 -6.29 -51.33
C LEU A 108 -6.05 -7.12 -52.58
N VAL A 109 -6.49 -6.48 -53.66
CA VAL A 109 -6.81 -7.16 -54.93
C VAL A 109 -5.54 -7.65 -55.61
N ARG A 110 -4.54 -6.78 -55.75
CA ARG A 110 -3.26 -7.09 -56.39
C ARG A 110 -2.57 -8.28 -55.73
N HIS A 111 -2.35 -8.20 -54.41
CA HIS A 111 -1.68 -9.28 -53.67
C HIS A 111 -2.50 -10.57 -53.67
N THR A 112 -3.85 -10.48 -53.70
CA THR A 112 -4.70 -11.66 -53.84
C THR A 112 -4.48 -12.36 -55.19
N LEU A 113 -4.44 -11.61 -56.29
CA LEU A 113 -4.22 -12.16 -57.63
C LEU A 113 -2.83 -12.78 -57.78
N GLU A 114 -1.80 -12.08 -57.30
CA GLU A 114 -0.41 -12.56 -57.27
C GLU A 114 -0.31 -13.88 -56.48
N ARG A 115 -0.91 -13.93 -55.29
CA ARG A 115 -0.90 -15.12 -54.43
C ARG A 115 -1.75 -16.25 -54.98
N ALA A 116 -2.85 -15.95 -55.66
CA ALA A 116 -3.67 -16.93 -56.36
C ALA A 116 -2.98 -17.48 -57.62
N GLN A 117 -2.01 -16.76 -58.17
CA GLN A 117 -1.34 -17.02 -59.45
C GLN A 117 -2.32 -16.99 -60.63
N VAL A 118 -3.17 -15.94 -60.67
CA VAL A 118 -4.20 -15.77 -61.71
C VAL A 118 -4.19 -14.32 -62.22
N ASP A 119 -4.26 -14.13 -63.54
CA ASP A 119 -4.19 -12.80 -64.19
C ASP A 119 -5.52 -12.02 -64.18
N LYS A 120 -6.64 -12.74 -64.05
CA LYS A 120 -8.00 -12.16 -64.10
C LYS A 120 -8.97 -12.95 -63.24
N LEU A 121 -9.86 -12.24 -62.55
CA LEU A 121 -10.95 -12.87 -61.80
C LEU A 121 -11.97 -13.53 -62.75
N PRO A 122 -12.43 -14.75 -62.44
CA PRO A 122 -13.50 -15.38 -63.23
C PRO A 122 -14.82 -14.63 -63.04
N GLU A 123 -15.71 -14.74 -64.03
CA GLU A 123 -17.10 -14.29 -63.86
C GLU A 123 -17.83 -15.28 -62.92
N VAL A 124 -18.33 -14.77 -61.80
CA VAL A 124 -18.84 -15.60 -60.70
C VAL A 124 -20.24 -15.13 -60.30
N ARG A 125 -21.16 -16.09 -60.12
CA ARG A 125 -22.43 -15.83 -59.44
C ARG A 125 -22.21 -15.79 -57.94
N ILE A 126 -22.69 -14.74 -57.28
CA ILE A 126 -22.56 -14.60 -55.83
C ILE A 126 -23.93 -14.79 -55.19
N LEU A 127 -24.04 -15.81 -54.34
CA LEU A 127 -25.21 -16.08 -53.51
C LEU A 127 -24.92 -15.66 -52.09
N THR A 128 -25.88 -15.00 -51.44
CA THR A 128 -25.69 -14.45 -50.10
C THR A 128 -26.87 -14.75 -49.20
N PHE A 129 -26.61 -15.17 -47.98
CA PHE A 129 -27.61 -15.37 -46.93
C PHE A 129 -27.09 -14.78 -45.61
N VAL A 130 -27.91 -13.98 -44.91
CA VAL A 130 -27.55 -13.32 -43.65
C VAL A 130 -28.60 -13.70 -42.61
N GLY A 131 -28.24 -14.55 -41.65
CA GLY A 131 -29.18 -15.26 -40.80
C GLY A 131 -29.96 -14.41 -39.79
N THR A 132 -29.52 -13.19 -39.49
CA THR A 132 -30.19 -12.27 -38.55
C THR A 132 -31.46 -11.63 -39.12
N GLU A 133 -31.59 -11.58 -40.45
CA GLU A 133 -32.56 -10.68 -41.12
C GLU A 133 -33.78 -11.41 -41.70
N TYR A 134 -33.70 -12.72 -41.92
CA TYR A 134 -34.76 -13.47 -42.59
C TYR A 134 -35.79 -14.01 -41.60
N ASP A 135 -37.05 -13.57 -41.77
CA ASP A 135 -38.19 -14.08 -41.02
C ASP A 135 -38.37 -15.59 -41.24
N THR A 136 -38.30 -16.37 -40.16
CA THR A 136 -38.46 -17.83 -40.20
C THR A 136 -39.93 -18.26 -40.35
N ILE A 137 -40.88 -17.32 -40.23
CA ILE A 137 -42.31 -17.56 -40.34
C ILE A 137 -42.83 -17.25 -41.75
N ARG A 138 -42.60 -16.04 -42.26
CA ARG A 138 -43.13 -15.61 -43.58
C ARG A 138 -42.06 -15.41 -44.63
N GLY A 139 -40.79 -15.40 -44.24
CA GLY A 139 -39.66 -15.26 -45.15
C GLY A 139 -39.34 -16.56 -45.88
N LYS A 140 -38.52 -16.42 -46.92
CA LYS A 140 -37.96 -17.56 -47.66
C LYS A 140 -36.89 -18.25 -46.82
N THR A 141 -36.81 -19.56 -46.96
CA THR A 141 -35.73 -20.37 -46.40
C THR A 141 -34.41 -20.09 -47.13
N PRO A 142 -33.24 -20.49 -46.58
CA PRO A 142 -31.95 -20.28 -47.24
C PRO A 142 -31.90 -20.87 -48.66
N TRP A 143 -32.48 -22.05 -48.87
CA TRP A 143 -32.54 -22.68 -50.20
C TRP A 143 -33.52 -21.97 -51.14
N GLY A 144 -34.69 -21.55 -50.66
CA GLY A 144 -35.63 -20.77 -51.45
C GLY A 144 -35.05 -19.43 -51.90
N LEU A 145 -34.31 -18.76 -51.00
CA LEU A 145 -33.61 -17.52 -51.30
C LEU A 145 -32.49 -17.72 -52.34
N PHE A 146 -31.66 -18.76 -52.20
CA PHE A 146 -30.62 -19.06 -53.20
C PHE A 146 -31.22 -19.36 -54.57
N ALA A 147 -32.33 -20.09 -54.63
CA ALA A 147 -33.02 -20.34 -55.89
C ALA A 147 -33.59 -19.05 -56.49
N GLU A 148 -34.14 -18.15 -55.69
CA GLU A 148 -34.59 -16.82 -56.15
C GLU A 148 -33.43 -15.98 -56.70
N GLN A 149 -32.30 -15.90 -55.99
CA GLN A 149 -31.12 -15.14 -56.44
C GLN A 149 -30.56 -15.63 -57.78
N LEU A 150 -30.76 -16.91 -58.10
CA LEU A 150 -30.40 -17.53 -59.38
C LEU A 150 -31.50 -17.44 -60.44
N GLY A 151 -32.68 -16.91 -60.12
CA GLY A 151 -33.85 -16.92 -61.03
C GLY A 151 -34.42 -18.31 -61.28
N ARG A 152 -34.22 -19.25 -60.35
CA ARG A 152 -34.60 -20.67 -60.42
C ARG A 152 -35.56 -21.10 -59.30
N TYR A 153 -36.33 -20.16 -58.76
CA TYR A 153 -37.21 -20.38 -57.62
C TYR A 153 -38.21 -21.52 -57.84
N ASP A 154 -38.75 -21.66 -59.06
CA ASP A 154 -39.72 -22.69 -59.43
C ASP A 154 -39.22 -24.12 -59.13
N LEU A 155 -37.90 -24.37 -59.19
CA LEU A 155 -37.32 -25.67 -58.85
C LEU A 155 -37.50 -26.04 -57.37
N LEU A 156 -37.48 -25.03 -56.49
CA LEU A 156 -37.47 -25.22 -55.03
C LEU A 156 -38.72 -24.65 -54.35
N GLU A 157 -39.70 -24.10 -55.08
CA GLU A 157 -40.89 -23.45 -54.50
C GLU A 157 -41.62 -24.37 -53.53
N GLU A 158 -41.88 -25.63 -53.92
CA GLU A 158 -42.58 -26.58 -53.07
C GLU A 158 -41.80 -26.87 -51.77
N HIS A 159 -40.48 -27.00 -51.88
CA HIS A 159 -39.59 -27.24 -50.76
C HIS A 159 -39.50 -26.04 -49.82
N ASP A 160 -39.46 -24.82 -50.37
CA ASP A 160 -39.47 -23.57 -49.60
C ASP A 160 -40.81 -23.41 -48.84
N ARG A 161 -41.94 -23.58 -49.53
CA ARG A 161 -43.28 -23.48 -48.91
C ARG A 161 -43.54 -24.54 -47.85
N LYS A 162 -43.01 -25.75 -48.02
CA LYS A 162 -43.12 -26.84 -47.04
C LYS A 162 -42.03 -26.81 -45.97
N ARG A 163 -41.07 -25.89 -46.07
CA ARG A 163 -39.88 -25.78 -45.20
C ARG A 163 -39.12 -27.11 -45.04
N ARG A 164 -38.94 -27.83 -46.14
CA ARG A 164 -38.19 -29.10 -46.18
C ARG A 164 -36.96 -28.95 -47.06
N ALA A 165 -35.85 -29.52 -46.61
CA ALA A 165 -34.61 -29.48 -47.37
C ALA A 165 -34.82 -30.07 -48.78
N PRO A 166 -34.29 -29.42 -49.84
CA PRO A 166 -34.57 -29.79 -51.22
C PRO A 166 -33.90 -31.07 -51.70
N GLY A 167 -32.88 -31.56 -51.01
CA GLY A 167 -32.08 -32.71 -51.46
C GLY A 167 -30.90 -32.28 -52.33
N ALA A 168 -29.85 -33.11 -52.33
CA ALA A 168 -28.59 -32.82 -53.03
C ALA A 168 -28.77 -32.68 -54.56
N GLU A 169 -29.63 -33.48 -55.20
CA GLU A 169 -29.85 -33.40 -56.65
C GLU A 169 -30.51 -32.09 -57.07
N ASN A 170 -31.52 -31.63 -56.33
CA ASN A 170 -32.17 -30.35 -56.60
C ASN A 170 -31.20 -29.17 -56.36
N LEU A 171 -30.35 -29.24 -55.33
CA LEU A 171 -29.31 -28.24 -55.10
C LEU A 171 -28.25 -28.23 -56.21
N ARG A 172 -27.85 -29.41 -56.72
CA ARG A 172 -26.92 -29.51 -57.85
C ARG A 172 -27.54 -28.94 -59.12
N ALA A 173 -28.79 -29.28 -59.42
CA ALA A 173 -29.53 -28.73 -60.55
C ALA A 173 -29.70 -27.21 -60.44
N MET A 174 -29.96 -26.70 -59.23
CA MET A 174 -30.05 -25.27 -58.96
C MET A 174 -28.73 -24.55 -59.24
N LEU A 175 -27.60 -25.04 -58.69
CA LEU A 175 -26.29 -24.39 -58.81
C LEU A 175 -25.70 -24.50 -60.23
N GLY A 176 -25.85 -25.66 -60.89
CA GLY A 176 -25.24 -25.96 -62.19
C GLY A 176 -23.71 -25.95 -62.18
N ASP A 177 -23.10 -25.87 -63.36
CA ASP A 177 -21.63 -25.96 -63.53
C ASP A 177 -20.89 -24.62 -63.51
N ALA A 178 -21.62 -23.51 -63.64
CA ALA A 178 -20.98 -22.22 -63.78
C ALA A 178 -20.48 -21.68 -62.43
N PRO A 179 -19.36 -20.94 -62.38
CA PRO A 179 -18.68 -20.59 -61.14
C PRO A 179 -19.59 -19.87 -60.13
N THR A 180 -19.65 -20.38 -58.91
CA THR A 180 -20.58 -19.87 -57.88
C THR A 180 -19.89 -19.71 -56.52
N LEU A 181 -19.94 -18.50 -55.98
CA LEU A 181 -19.53 -18.17 -54.62
C LEU A 181 -20.76 -18.05 -53.74
N ILE A 182 -20.81 -18.79 -52.65
CA ILE A 182 -21.91 -18.77 -51.67
C ILE A 182 -21.36 -18.19 -50.37
N LEU A 183 -21.93 -17.08 -49.91
CA LEU A 183 -21.58 -16.41 -48.66
C LEU A 183 -22.74 -16.56 -47.67
N MET A 184 -22.47 -17.18 -46.53
CA MET A 184 -23.46 -17.37 -45.46
C MET A 184 -22.96 -16.70 -44.18
N ASP A 185 -23.67 -15.68 -43.73
CA ASP A 185 -23.37 -14.98 -42.47
C ASP A 185 -24.40 -15.35 -41.39
N GLU A 186 -23.96 -15.47 -40.13
CA GLU A 186 -24.82 -15.65 -38.95
C GLU A 186 -25.84 -16.81 -39.05
N LEU A 187 -25.45 -17.92 -39.68
CA LEU A 187 -26.32 -19.08 -39.91
C LEU A 187 -26.84 -19.71 -38.60
N ALA A 188 -26.03 -19.74 -37.55
CA ALA A 188 -26.42 -20.29 -36.25
C ALA A 188 -27.61 -19.53 -35.66
N THR A 189 -27.63 -18.20 -35.79
CA THR A 189 -28.71 -17.32 -35.33
C THR A 189 -30.02 -17.68 -36.04
N TYR A 190 -30.00 -17.83 -37.36
CA TYR A 190 -31.18 -18.25 -38.12
C TYR A 190 -31.69 -19.64 -37.70
N ALA A 191 -30.77 -20.60 -37.54
CA ALA A 191 -31.13 -21.97 -37.18
C ALA A 191 -31.85 -22.03 -35.82
N VAL A 192 -31.41 -21.25 -34.83
CA VAL A 192 -32.09 -21.14 -33.52
C VAL A 192 -33.46 -20.49 -33.66
N SER A 193 -33.60 -19.46 -34.51
CA SER A 193 -34.90 -18.82 -34.79
C SER A 193 -35.85 -19.72 -35.60
N ALA A 194 -35.33 -20.69 -36.35
CA ALA A 194 -36.07 -21.59 -37.22
C ALA A 194 -36.56 -22.85 -36.48
N ARG A 195 -37.02 -22.72 -35.24
CA ARG A 195 -37.36 -23.85 -34.34
C ARG A 195 -38.22 -24.94 -34.98
N ASP A 196 -39.24 -24.54 -35.75
CA ASP A 196 -40.19 -25.47 -36.36
C ASP A 196 -39.58 -26.39 -37.44
N PHE A 197 -38.42 -26.01 -38.00
CA PHE A 197 -37.77 -26.75 -39.08
C PHE A 197 -36.23 -26.74 -38.95
N GLN A 198 -35.71 -26.56 -37.73
CA GLN A 198 -34.28 -26.47 -37.44
C GLN A 198 -33.52 -27.69 -37.97
N ASP A 199 -34.09 -28.89 -37.81
CA ASP A 199 -33.49 -30.13 -38.34
C ASP A 199 -33.37 -30.11 -39.87
N GLN A 200 -34.33 -29.48 -40.57
CA GLN A 200 -34.26 -29.32 -42.03
C GLN A 200 -33.17 -28.32 -42.43
N VAL A 201 -32.91 -27.29 -41.62
CA VAL A 201 -31.77 -26.38 -41.83
C VAL A 201 -30.45 -27.14 -41.71
N MET A 202 -30.31 -28.03 -40.72
CA MET A 202 -29.12 -28.90 -40.57
C MET A 202 -28.95 -29.83 -41.77
N VAL A 203 -30.03 -30.49 -42.19
CA VAL A 203 -30.02 -31.36 -43.37
C VAL A 203 -29.64 -30.58 -44.63
N PHE A 204 -30.19 -29.38 -44.81
CA PHE A 204 -29.82 -28.50 -45.92
C PHE A 204 -28.33 -28.15 -45.90
N CYS A 205 -27.77 -27.79 -44.74
CA CYS A 205 -26.35 -27.45 -44.63
C CYS A 205 -25.47 -28.64 -45.02
N GLN A 206 -25.80 -29.84 -44.55
CA GLN A 206 -25.10 -31.06 -44.94
C GLN A 206 -25.17 -31.29 -46.46
N GLN A 207 -26.37 -31.26 -47.05
CA GLN A 207 -26.56 -31.44 -48.48
C GLN A 207 -25.82 -30.38 -49.31
N LEU A 208 -25.87 -29.12 -48.88
CA LEU A 208 -25.19 -28.02 -49.55
C LEU A 208 -23.66 -28.22 -49.53
N THR A 209 -23.09 -28.58 -48.37
CA THR A 209 -21.64 -28.83 -48.27
C THR A 209 -21.19 -29.98 -49.17
N GLU A 210 -21.97 -31.06 -49.28
CA GLU A 210 -21.69 -32.20 -50.15
C GLU A 210 -21.77 -31.82 -51.64
N VAL A 211 -22.78 -31.05 -52.04
CA VAL A 211 -22.96 -30.60 -53.43
C VAL A 211 -21.86 -29.63 -53.84
N VAL A 212 -21.54 -28.64 -53.00
CA VAL A 212 -20.49 -27.66 -53.28
C VAL A 212 -19.13 -28.34 -53.42
N LYS A 213 -18.84 -29.36 -52.61
CA LYS A 213 -17.61 -30.17 -52.73
C LYS A 213 -17.50 -30.88 -54.08
N ALA A 214 -18.61 -31.42 -54.57
CA ALA A 214 -18.67 -32.15 -55.83
C ALA A 214 -18.56 -31.24 -57.07
N LEU A 215 -18.91 -29.96 -56.95
CA LEU A 215 -18.84 -28.99 -58.04
C LEU A 215 -17.46 -28.30 -58.08
N PRO A 216 -16.68 -28.41 -59.18
CA PRO A 216 -15.31 -27.92 -59.22
C PRO A 216 -15.23 -26.40 -59.02
N HIS A 217 -16.11 -25.62 -59.64
CA HIS A 217 -16.07 -24.15 -59.60
C HIS A 217 -17.04 -23.53 -58.59
N SER A 218 -17.34 -24.25 -57.50
CA SER A 218 -18.22 -23.74 -56.44
C SER A 218 -17.49 -23.65 -55.10
N VAL A 219 -17.75 -22.58 -54.36
CA VAL A 219 -17.20 -22.33 -53.02
C VAL A 219 -18.29 -21.86 -52.07
N LEU A 220 -18.33 -22.45 -50.89
CA LEU A 220 -19.15 -22.01 -49.76
C LEU A 220 -18.25 -21.41 -48.69
N VAL A 221 -18.50 -20.15 -48.33
CA VAL A 221 -17.87 -19.46 -47.21
C VAL A 221 -18.93 -19.13 -46.18
N ALA A 222 -18.84 -19.74 -45.00
CA ALA A 222 -19.81 -19.59 -43.92
C ALA A 222 -19.17 -19.01 -42.65
N THR A 223 -19.94 -18.24 -41.89
CA THR A 223 -19.54 -17.76 -40.55
C THR A 223 -20.36 -18.47 -39.49
N LEU A 224 -19.69 -18.93 -38.43
CA LEU A 224 -20.34 -19.39 -37.21
C LEU A 224 -19.88 -18.49 -36.06
N PRO A 225 -20.77 -18.07 -35.15
CA PRO A 225 -20.40 -17.18 -34.04
C PRO A 225 -19.39 -17.87 -33.11
N SER A 226 -18.53 -17.09 -32.45
CA SER A 226 -17.53 -17.64 -31.52
C SER A 226 -18.13 -18.04 -30.15
N SER A 227 -19.40 -17.67 -29.92
CA SER A 227 -20.18 -18.02 -28.73
C SER A 227 -21.60 -18.36 -29.15
N ALA A 228 -22.25 -19.29 -28.43
CA ALA A 228 -23.60 -19.71 -28.73
C ALA A 228 -24.63 -18.58 -28.56
N PRO A 229 -25.51 -18.35 -29.54
CA PRO A 229 -26.61 -17.40 -29.41
C PRO A 229 -27.78 -18.03 -28.63
N TYR A 230 -28.38 -17.32 -27.68
CA TYR A 230 -29.62 -17.75 -27.00
C TYR A 230 -29.54 -19.00 -26.08
N GLY A 231 -28.44 -19.19 -25.32
CA GLY A 231 -28.36 -20.18 -24.24
C GLY A 231 -28.10 -21.62 -24.68
N GLU A 232 -28.54 -22.61 -23.90
CA GLU A 232 -28.25 -24.05 -24.12
C GLU A 232 -28.70 -24.57 -25.48
N GLU A 233 -29.85 -24.11 -25.98
CA GLU A 233 -30.36 -24.48 -27.31
C GLU A 233 -29.42 -23.99 -28.42
N GLY A 234 -28.92 -22.76 -28.28
CA GLY A 234 -27.89 -22.18 -29.13
C GLY A 234 -26.60 -22.97 -29.14
N GLU A 235 -26.15 -23.43 -27.97
CA GLU A 235 -24.94 -24.25 -27.87
C GLU A 235 -25.10 -25.57 -28.62
N ARG A 236 -26.28 -26.19 -28.52
CA ARG A 236 -26.58 -27.42 -29.25
C ARG A 236 -26.56 -27.18 -30.77
N VAL A 237 -27.23 -26.13 -31.23
CA VAL A 237 -27.29 -25.76 -32.66
C VAL A 237 -25.89 -25.44 -33.20
N LEU A 238 -25.12 -24.63 -32.47
CA LEU A 238 -23.76 -24.27 -32.85
C LEU A 238 -22.87 -25.52 -32.95
N ARG A 239 -22.90 -26.41 -31.95
CA ARG A 239 -22.16 -27.68 -31.99
C ARG A 239 -22.55 -28.57 -33.18
N GLN A 240 -23.85 -28.62 -33.52
CA GLN A 240 -24.33 -29.38 -34.67
C GLN A 240 -23.80 -28.80 -35.99
N LEU A 241 -23.83 -27.48 -36.15
CA LEU A 241 -23.26 -26.80 -37.32
C LEU A 241 -21.75 -27.03 -37.40
N GLU A 242 -21.02 -26.88 -36.29
CA GLU A 242 -19.59 -27.16 -36.22
C GLU A 242 -19.25 -28.59 -36.65
N MET A 243 -20.07 -29.59 -36.28
CA MET A 243 -19.88 -30.96 -36.74
C MET A 243 -20.15 -31.15 -38.23
N ILE A 244 -21.12 -30.42 -38.81
CA ILE A 244 -21.44 -30.49 -40.24
C ILE A 244 -20.31 -29.87 -41.06
N PHE A 245 -19.89 -28.65 -40.71
CA PHE A 245 -18.82 -27.94 -41.40
C PHE A 245 -17.44 -28.57 -41.13
N GLY A 246 -17.16 -28.99 -39.90
CA GLY A 246 -15.85 -29.52 -39.49
C GLY A 246 -15.43 -30.84 -40.14
N ARG A 247 -16.35 -31.60 -40.75
CA ARG A 247 -16.03 -32.86 -41.46
C ARG A 247 -15.41 -32.64 -42.86
N VAL A 248 -15.49 -31.44 -43.41
CA VAL A 248 -15.25 -31.19 -44.85
C VAL A 248 -14.30 -30.00 -45.10
N GLN A 249 -13.73 -29.39 -44.07
CA GLN A 249 -13.35 -27.98 -44.09
C GLN A 249 -11.87 -27.67 -43.83
N ALA A 250 -11.41 -26.54 -44.39
CA ALA A 250 -10.26 -25.76 -43.91
C ALA A 250 -10.70 -24.56 -43.04
N ILE A 251 -10.07 -24.40 -41.86
CA ILE A 251 -10.34 -23.30 -40.92
C ILE A 251 -9.40 -22.15 -41.23
N TYR A 252 -9.94 -20.96 -41.50
CA TYR A 252 -9.15 -19.75 -41.74
C TYR A 252 -9.39 -18.71 -40.65
N THR A 253 -8.29 -18.12 -40.16
CA THR A 253 -8.30 -16.97 -39.25
C THR A 253 -7.89 -15.72 -40.05
N PRO A 254 -8.80 -14.77 -40.31
CA PRO A 254 -8.52 -13.64 -41.20
C PRO A 254 -7.46 -12.64 -40.71
N VAL A 255 -7.17 -12.57 -39.40
CA VAL A 255 -6.24 -11.60 -38.80
C VAL A 255 -5.46 -12.27 -37.67
N GLU A 256 -4.12 -12.23 -37.73
CA GLU A 256 -3.23 -12.67 -36.65
C GLU A 256 -2.94 -11.55 -35.63
N GLN A 257 -2.42 -11.88 -34.45
CA GLN A 257 -2.27 -10.93 -33.33
C GLN A 257 -1.37 -9.72 -33.67
N ASP A 258 -0.25 -9.92 -34.36
CA ASP A 258 0.69 -8.82 -34.69
C ASP A 258 0.22 -7.96 -35.87
N GLU A 259 -0.76 -8.42 -36.67
CA GLU A 259 -1.33 -7.66 -37.78
C GLU A 259 -2.38 -6.64 -37.31
N PHE A 260 -2.83 -6.78 -36.08
CA PHE A 260 -3.89 -5.95 -35.55
C PHE A 260 -3.49 -4.47 -35.45
N PHE A 261 -2.22 -4.18 -35.17
CA PHE A 261 -1.68 -2.81 -35.19
C PHE A 261 -1.91 -2.12 -36.55
N HIS A 262 -1.72 -2.86 -37.64
CA HIS A 262 -1.97 -2.36 -38.99
C HIS A 262 -3.45 -2.11 -39.25
N VAL A 263 -4.33 -2.98 -38.76
CA VAL A 263 -5.77 -2.81 -38.87
C VAL A 263 -6.24 -1.53 -38.17
N ILE A 264 -5.80 -1.29 -36.94
CA ILE A 264 -6.12 -0.04 -36.22
C ILE A 264 -5.66 1.17 -37.03
N ARG A 265 -4.40 1.14 -37.47
CA ARG A 265 -3.80 2.27 -38.18
C ARG A 265 -4.57 2.59 -39.46
N GLN A 266 -4.91 1.58 -40.25
CA GLN A 266 -5.65 1.73 -41.50
C GLN A 266 -7.08 2.24 -41.26
N ARG A 267 -7.70 1.85 -40.14
CA ARG A 267 -9.08 2.19 -39.81
C ARG A 267 -9.25 3.56 -39.17
N LEU A 268 -8.28 4.02 -38.38
CA LEU A 268 -8.39 5.26 -37.59
C LEU A 268 -7.66 6.47 -38.22
N PHE A 269 -6.68 6.24 -39.10
CA PHE A 269 -5.86 7.32 -39.67
C PHE A 269 -6.03 7.41 -41.17
N ARG A 270 -6.03 8.64 -41.68
CA ARG A 270 -6.03 8.91 -43.12
C ARG A 270 -4.63 8.68 -43.71
N GLU A 271 -3.61 9.14 -43.00
CA GLU A 271 -2.23 9.14 -43.46
C GLU A 271 -1.26 9.18 -42.28
N ILE A 272 -0.09 8.57 -42.46
CA ILE A 272 1.09 8.86 -41.65
C ILE A 272 2.09 9.60 -42.51
N ALA A 273 2.16 10.91 -42.29
CA ALA A 273 2.80 11.87 -43.19
C ALA A 273 4.34 11.82 -43.14
N ASP A 274 4.93 11.38 -42.02
CA ASP A 274 6.38 11.48 -41.79
C ASP A 274 6.96 10.20 -41.15
N PRO A 275 7.33 9.19 -41.96
CA PRO A 275 7.95 7.96 -41.48
C PRO A 275 9.29 8.17 -40.74
N THR A 276 10.00 9.27 -41.05
CA THR A 276 11.26 9.62 -40.39
C THR A 276 11.02 10.06 -38.95
N GLU A 277 10.01 10.90 -38.71
CA GLU A 277 9.62 11.28 -37.34
C GLU A 277 9.04 10.11 -36.55
N VAL A 278 8.35 9.14 -37.19
CA VAL A 278 7.94 7.88 -36.53
C VAL A 278 9.16 7.14 -36.01
N ARG A 279 10.15 6.88 -36.87
CA ARG A 279 11.38 6.18 -36.49
C ARG A 279 12.12 6.92 -35.38
N ARG A 280 12.28 8.24 -35.52
CA ARG A 280 12.94 9.07 -34.50
C ARG A 280 12.24 8.99 -33.14
N THR A 281 10.91 8.99 -33.13
CA THR A 281 10.12 8.88 -31.89
C THR A 281 10.32 7.50 -31.26
N VAL A 282 10.16 6.43 -32.03
CA VAL A 282 10.35 5.05 -31.54
C VAL A 282 11.76 4.85 -31.00
N ASP A 283 12.78 5.32 -31.72
CA ASP A 283 14.18 5.20 -31.31
C ASP A 283 14.45 5.94 -29.99
N ALA A 284 13.89 7.15 -29.82
CA ALA A 284 14.05 7.91 -28.58
C ALA A 284 13.40 7.23 -27.37
N PHE A 285 12.21 6.64 -27.53
CA PHE A 285 11.57 5.87 -26.46
C PHE A 285 12.31 4.56 -26.18
N TYR A 286 12.75 3.84 -27.20
CA TYR A 286 13.49 2.60 -27.05
C TYR A 286 14.83 2.83 -26.33
N GLU A 287 15.57 3.87 -26.69
CA GLU A 287 16.79 4.26 -25.97
C GLU A 287 16.50 4.59 -24.50
N LEU A 288 15.40 5.29 -24.22
CA LEU A 288 14.97 5.58 -22.85
C LEU A 288 14.68 4.30 -22.07
N TYR A 289 14.04 3.31 -22.70
CA TYR A 289 13.75 2.02 -22.08
C TYR A 289 15.03 1.23 -21.81
N GLN A 290 16.02 1.28 -22.69
CA GLN A 290 17.31 0.64 -22.45
C GLN A 290 18.07 1.27 -21.27
N ARG A 291 18.01 2.59 -21.11
CA ARG A 291 18.64 3.28 -19.97
C ARG A 291 18.02 2.93 -18.62
N HIS A 292 16.73 2.58 -18.61
CA HIS A 292 15.97 2.26 -17.40
C HIS A 292 15.50 0.80 -17.37
N ALA A 293 16.22 -0.09 -18.07
CA ALA A 293 15.82 -1.46 -18.32
C ALA A 293 15.38 -2.18 -17.04
N GLU A 294 16.19 -2.11 -15.97
CA GLU A 294 15.95 -2.79 -14.68
C GLU A 294 14.59 -2.47 -14.03
N GLN A 295 14.02 -1.31 -14.32
CA GLN A 295 12.75 -0.85 -13.74
C GLN A 295 11.53 -1.19 -14.62
N LEU A 296 11.76 -1.78 -15.79
CA LEU A 296 10.75 -2.08 -16.80
C LEU A 296 10.60 -3.59 -17.03
N PRO A 297 9.45 -4.04 -17.57
CA PRO A 297 9.25 -5.43 -17.94
C PRO A 297 10.28 -5.90 -18.98
N GLU A 298 10.64 -7.18 -18.96
CA GLU A 298 11.64 -7.75 -19.87
C GLU A 298 11.28 -7.54 -21.35
N LYS A 299 9.98 -7.63 -21.70
CA LYS A 299 9.50 -7.42 -23.08
C LYS A 299 9.95 -6.09 -23.67
N ALA A 300 9.96 -5.01 -22.88
CA ALA A 300 10.26 -3.65 -23.33
C ALA A 300 11.74 -3.47 -23.76
N ARG A 301 12.62 -4.40 -23.40
CA ARG A 301 14.06 -4.35 -23.66
C ARG A 301 14.45 -4.99 -25.00
N THR A 302 13.50 -5.61 -25.70
CA THR A 302 13.75 -6.42 -26.89
C THR A 302 13.64 -5.61 -28.18
N ASP A 303 14.42 -5.96 -29.21
CA ASP A 303 14.28 -5.37 -30.55
C ASP A 303 12.89 -5.64 -31.15
N ALA A 304 12.29 -6.77 -30.81
CA ALA A 304 10.92 -7.11 -31.21
C ALA A 304 9.91 -6.08 -30.67
N TYR A 305 10.10 -5.59 -29.44
CA TYR A 305 9.23 -4.55 -28.88
C TYR A 305 9.43 -3.20 -29.57
N ARG A 306 10.65 -2.85 -29.94
CA ARG A 306 10.92 -1.65 -30.77
C ARG A 306 10.16 -1.71 -32.10
N GLU A 307 10.15 -2.87 -32.75
CA GLU A 307 9.37 -3.04 -33.98
C GLU A 307 7.86 -2.95 -33.72
N ARG A 308 7.35 -3.56 -32.64
CA ARG A 308 5.95 -3.38 -32.22
C ARG A 308 5.58 -1.92 -31.99
N MET A 309 6.45 -1.12 -31.37
CA MET A 309 6.22 0.33 -31.20
C MET A 309 6.11 1.05 -32.55
N ARG A 310 6.92 0.66 -33.54
CA ARG A 310 6.86 1.21 -34.91
C ARG A 310 5.54 0.86 -35.60
N LEU A 311 5.04 -0.36 -35.41
CA LEU A 311 3.78 -0.81 -35.96
C LEU A 311 2.57 -0.16 -35.28
N ALA A 312 2.62 0.00 -33.97
CA ALA A 312 1.55 0.56 -33.14
C ALA A 312 1.40 2.08 -33.25
N TYR A 313 2.43 2.79 -33.77
CA TYR A 313 2.43 4.25 -33.87
C TYR A 313 1.14 4.78 -34.54
N PRO A 314 0.47 5.81 -33.94
CA PRO A 314 0.93 6.66 -32.84
C PRO A 314 0.62 6.16 -31.42
N PHE A 315 0.14 4.93 -31.25
CA PHE A 315 -0.09 4.35 -29.93
C PHE A 315 1.15 3.67 -29.39
N HIS A 316 1.36 3.78 -28.08
CA HIS A 316 2.27 2.91 -27.36
C HIS A 316 1.65 1.49 -27.30
N PRO A 317 2.44 0.40 -27.46
CA PRO A 317 1.91 -0.97 -27.47
C PRO A 317 1.01 -1.30 -26.26
N GLU A 318 1.36 -0.84 -25.05
CA GLU A 318 0.52 -1.07 -23.86
C GLU A 318 -0.91 -0.52 -23.98
N VAL A 319 -1.18 0.53 -24.78
CA VAL A 319 -2.57 1.01 -24.98
C VAL A 319 -3.42 -0.07 -25.64
N ILE A 320 -2.85 -0.77 -26.62
CA ILE A 320 -3.53 -1.78 -27.42
C ILE A 320 -3.51 -3.12 -26.67
N ASP A 321 -2.37 -3.51 -26.12
CA ASP A 321 -2.21 -4.76 -25.39
C ASP A 321 -3.15 -4.83 -24.18
N LEU A 322 -3.30 -3.75 -23.40
CA LEU A 322 -4.26 -3.73 -22.28
C LEU A 322 -5.72 -3.89 -22.74
N LEU A 323 -6.09 -3.29 -23.87
CA LEU A 323 -7.43 -3.48 -24.44
C LEU A 323 -7.67 -4.91 -24.91
N TYR A 324 -6.65 -5.57 -25.44
CA TYR A 324 -6.76 -6.92 -25.98
C TYR A 324 -6.66 -8.02 -24.93
N GLU A 325 -5.65 -7.94 -24.09
CA GLU A 325 -5.38 -8.98 -23.10
C GLU A 325 -6.36 -8.89 -21.94
N LYS A 326 -6.80 -7.67 -21.60
CA LYS A 326 -7.65 -7.44 -20.43
C LYS A 326 -9.09 -7.12 -20.80
N TRP A 327 -9.36 -6.06 -21.56
CA TRP A 327 -10.75 -5.65 -21.84
C TRP A 327 -11.49 -6.59 -22.80
N ALA A 328 -10.84 -7.11 -23.83
CA ALA A 328 -11.44 -8.06 -24.77
C ALA A 328 -11.71 -9.47 -24.18
N SER A 329 -11.31 -9.71 -22.92
CA SER A 329 -11.73 -10.89 -22.17
C SER A 329 -13.19 -10.81 -21.71
N PHE A 330 -13.77 -9.61 -21.54
CA PHE A 330 -15.18 -9.46 -21.22
C PHE A 330 -16.07 -9.86 -22.41
N SER A 331 -17.02 -10.76 -22.20
CA SER A 331 -17.96 -11.19 -23.25
C SER A 331 -18.84 -10.05 -23.80
N THR A 332 -19.09 -9.04 -22.97
CA THR A 332 -19.84 -7.83 -23.35
C THR A 332 -18.99 -6.84 -24.15
N PHE A 333 -17.66 -6.90 -24.06
CA PHE A 333 -16.75 -6.05 -24.80
C PHE A 333 -16.49 -6.67 -26.17
N GLN A 334 -16.97 -6.02 -27.22
CA GLN A 334 -16.88 -6.56 -28.57
C GLN A 334 -15.47 -6.43 -29.15
N ARG A 335 -14.53 -7.26 -28.67
CA ARG A 335 -13.10 -7.32 -29.00
C ARG A 335 -12.62 -6.29 -30.05
N THR A 336 -12.73 -6.60 -31.35
CA THR A 336 -12.26 -5.70 -32.42
C THR A 336 -13.03 -4.38 -32.50
N ARG A 337 -14.37 -4.41 -32.45
CA ARG A 337 -15.24 -3.23 -32.60
C ARG A 337 -15.13 -2.27 -31.41
N GLY A 338 -15.17 -2.83 -30.20
CA GLY A 338 -15.02 -2.13 -28.94
C GLY A 338 -13.67 -1.43 -28.85
N VAL A 339 -12.57 -2.09 -29.26
CA VAL A 339 -11.26 -1.44 -29.32
C VAL A 339 -11.26 -0.27 -30.29
N LEU A 340 -11.72 -0.46 -31.54
CA LEU A 340 -11.70 0.62 -32.53
C LEU A 340 -12.54 1.83 -32.10
N LYS A 341 -13.73 1.58 -31.56
CA LYS A 341 -14.61 2.62 -31.02
C LYS A 341 -13.92 3.39 -29.89
N LEU A 342 -13.43 2.69 -28.87
CA LEU A 342 -12.80 3.31 -27.72
C LEU A 342 -11.54 4.09 -28.11
N LEU A 343 -10.70 3.56 -29.00
CA LEU A 343 -9.54 4.27 -29.53
C LEU A 343 -9.94 5.49 -30.36
N GLY A 344 -11.03 5.41 -31.14
CA GLY A 344 -11.61 6.56 -31.84
C GLY A 344 -11.99 7.68 -30.86
N GLU A 345 -12.69 7.35 -29.78
CA GLU A 345 -13.07 8.30 -28.73
C GLU A 345 -11.84 8.91 -28.04
N VAL A 346 -10.82 8.08 -27.74
CA VAL A 346 -9.55 8.54 -27.17
C VAL A 346 -8.84 9.51 -28.12
N LEU A 347 -8.77 9.21 -29.42
CA LEU A 347 -8.15 10.09 -30.41
C LEU A 347 -8.90 11.42 -30.55
N SER A 348 -10.23 11.38 -30.60
CA SER A 348 -11.08 12.57 -30.66
C SER A 348 -10.85 13.47 -29.44
N ASP A 349 -10.84 12.89 -28.24
CA ASP A 349 -10.57 13.59 -26.98
C ASP A 349 -9.16 14.22 -26.95
N LEU A 350 -8.13 13.45 -27.28
CA LEU A 350 -6.74 13.91 -27.29
C LEU A 350 -6.53 15.04 -28.30
N TYR A 351 -7.14 14.93 -29.49
CA TYR A 351 -7.06 15.95 -30.52
C TYR A 351 -7.76 17.25 -30.10
N ARG A 352 -8.98 17.16 -29.56
CA ARG A 352 -9.74 18.32 -29.06
C ARG A 352 -9.03 19.04 -27.92
N ARG A 353 -8.41 18.30 -26.99
CA ARG A 353 -7.60 18.85 -25.89
C ARG A 353 -6.22 19.34 -26.33
N ARG A 354 -5.81 19.10 -27.59
CA ARG A 354 -4.49 19.43 -28.14
C ARG A 354 -3.33 18.88 -27.29
N VAL A 355 -3.43 17.62 -26.86
CA VAL A 355 -2.37 16.97 -26.06
C VAL A 355 -1.09 16.83 -26.88
N VAL A 356 -0.06 17.58 -26.51
CA VAL A 356 1.23 17.66 -27.21
C VAL A 356 2.17 16.55 -26.75
N GLU A 357 1.93 15.34 -27.23
CA GLU A 357 2.78 14.17 -26.96
C GLU A 357 3.15 13.48 -28.28
N PRO A 358 4.38 12.97 -28.45
CA PRO A 358 4.80 12.33 -29.70
C PRO A 358 4.25 10.90 -29.87
N LEU A 359 3.84 10.28 -28.76
CA LEU A 359 3.27 8.93 -28.68
C LEU A 359 2.12 8.93 -27.67
N ILE A 360 1.07 8.16 -27.91
CA ILE A 360 -0.09 8.04 -27.03
C ILE A 360 0.13 6.90 -26.05
N LEU A 361 0.24 7.20 -24.76
CA LEU A 361 0.42 6.23 -23.67
C LEU A 361 -0.87 6.03 -22.88
N PRO A 362 -1.02 4.93 -22.11
CA PRO A 362 -2.20 4.70 -21.25
C PRO A 362 -2.48 5.84 -20.27
N VAL A 363 -1.43 6.52 -19.78
CA VAL A 363 -1.56 7.67 -18.88
C VAL A 363 -2.24 8.90 -19.51
N HIS A 364 -2.34 8.95 -20.85
CA HIS A 364 -2.98 10.08 -21.56
C HIS A 364 -4.50 9.91 -21.71
N ILE A 365 -5.03 8.72 -21.46
CA ILE A 365 -6.47 8.43 -21.56
C ILE A 365 -7.24 9.32 -20.57
N ASN A 366 -8.36 9.88 -21.01
CA ASN A 366 -9.13 10.82 -20.21
C ASN A 366 -10.37 10.16 -19.61
N LEU A 367 -10.28 9.73 -18.35
CA LEU A 367 -11.44 9.18 -17.63
C LEU A 367 -12.51 10.22 -17.27
N ALA A 368 -12.24 11.53 -17.48
CA ALA A 368 -13.25 12.57 -17.33
C ALA A 368 -14.11 12.75 -18.59
N ASN A 369 -13.71 12.14 -19.72
CA ASN A 369 -14.54 12.10 -20.91
C ASN A 369 -15.70 11.12 -20.69
N GLY A 370 -16.94 11.61 -20.79
CA GLY A 370 -18.13 10.81 -20.53
C GLY A 370 -18.28 9.59 -21.44
N ALA A 371 -17.92 9.70 -22.72
CA ALA A 371 -18.02 8.59 -23.67
C ALA A 371 -17.02 7.47 -23.33
N ILE A 372 -15.76 7.84 -23.09
CA ILE A 372 -14.69 6.90 -22.67
C ILE A 372 -15.09 6.22 -21.36
N GLN A 373 -15.52 7.00 -20.37
CA GLN A 373 -15.89 6.49 -19.06
C GLN A 373 -17.09 5.53 -19.15
N GLN A 374 -18.15 5.91 -19.88
CA GLN A 374 -19.35 5.08 -20.03
C GLN A 374 -19.06 3.75 -20.74
N GLU A 375 -18.21 3.78 -21.78
CA GLU A 375 -17.81 2.56 -22.48
C GLU A 375 -17.09 1.60 -21.53
N LEU A 376 -16.14 2.07 -20.71
CA LEU A 376 -15.46 1.22 -19.73
C LEU A 376 -16.42 0.72 -18.63
N LEU A 377 -17.22 1.61 -18.03
CA LEU A 377 -18.14 1.29 -16.93
C LEU A 377 -19.24 0.30 -17.33
N ARG A 378 -19.65 0.28 -18.60
CA ARG A 378 -20.60 -0.71 -19.13
C ARG A 378 -20.14 -2.15 -18.88
N HIS A 379 -18.83 -2.40 -18.81
CA HIS A 379 -18.27 -3.75 -18.64
C HIS A 379 -17.97 -4.10 -17.17
N ILE A 380 -17.50 -3.13 -16.39
CA ILE A 380 -17.06 -3.34 -14.99
C ILE A 380 -18.09 -2.91 -13.94
N GLY A 381 -19.16 -2.24 -14.36
CA GLY A 381 -20.25 -1.76 -13.52
C GLY A 381 -20.13 -0.29 -13.08
N ASN A 382 -21.29 0.37 -12.95
CA ASN A 382 -21.39 1.80 -12.62
C ASN A 382 -20.87 2.19 -11.23
N GLY A 383 -20.63 1.23 -10.32
CA GLY A 383 -20.09 1.51 -8.99
C GLY A 383 -18.74 2.24 -9.05
N PHE A 384 -17.92 1.93 -10.07
CA PHE A 384 -16.60 2.53 -10.26
C PHE A 384 -16.64 4.00 -10.69
N ALA A 385 -17.79 4.54 -11.10
CA ALA A 385 -17.93 5.98 -11.37
C ALA A 385 -17.55 6.82 -10.13
N SER A 386 -17.97 6.37 -8.95
CA SER A 386 -17.64 7.02 -7.68
C SER A 386 -16.15 6.94 -7.34
N VAL A 387 -15.51 5.81 -7.66
CA VAL A 387 -14.07 5.59 -7.50
C VAL A 387 -13.28 6.53 -8.41
N ILE A 388 -13.62 6.58 -9.70
CA ILE A 388 -12.99 7.48 -10.67
C ILE A 388 -13.10 8.93 -10.19
N GLN A 389 -14.28 9.34 -9.73
CA GLN A 389 -14.50 10.71 -9.25
C GLN A 389 -13.70 11.05 -7.99
N ARG A 390 -13.62 10.14 -7.02
CA ARG A 390 -12.97 10.38 -5.72
C ARG A 390 -11.45 10.26 -5.77
N ASP A 391 -10.92 9.34 -6.55
CA ASP A 391 -9.48 9.05 -6.56
C ASP A 391 -8.76 9.66 -7.75
N ILE A 392 -9.41 9.81 -8.92
CA ILE A 392 -8.72 10.14 -10.17
C ILE A 392 -9.05 11.55 -10.68
N ILE A 393 -10.31 11.85 -11.00
CA ILE A 393 -10.64 13.02 -11.86
C ILE A 393 -11.32 14.21 -11.15
N GLY A 394 -11.97 14.00 -10.01
CA GLY A 394 -12.73 15.06 -9.34
C GLY A 394 -11.87 16.26 -8.89
N ASP A 395 -12.52 17.39 -8.64
CA ASP A 395 -11.81 18.62 -8.24
C ASP A 395 -11.01 18.47 -6.93
N SER A 396 -11.53 17.66 -6.02
CA SER A 396 -10.90 17.24 -4.77
C SER A 396 -10.42 15.78 -4.81
N ALA A 397 -10.14 15.24 -5.99
CA ALA A 397 -9.67 13.86 -6.12
C ALA A 397 -8.28 13.66 -5.51
N GLN A 398 -8.06 12.48 -4.91
CA GLN A 398 -6.81 12.16 -4.20
C GLN A 398 -5.58 12.27 -5.10
N ALA A 399 -5.62 11.76 -6.34
CA ALA A 399 -4.50 11.89 -7.27
C ALA A 399 -4.14 13.36 -7.58
N ARG A 400 -5.14 14.24 -7.70
CA ARG A 400 -4.91 15.67 -7.91
C ARG A 400 -4.31 16.34 -6.66
N MET A 401 -4.73 15.91 -5.46
CA MET A 401 -4.13 16.38 -4.21
C MET A 401 -2.67 15.93 -4.10
N VAL A 402 -2.35 14.70 -4.50
CA VAL A 402 -0.97 14.18 -4.54
C VAL A 402 -0.10 15.02 -5.47
N GLU A 403 -0.56 15.33 -6.68
CA GLU A 403 0.17 16.21 -7.62
C GLU A 403 0.49 17.57 -6.99
N LYS A 404 -0.51 18.23 -6.39
CA LYS A 404 -0.33 19.53 -5.74
C LYS A 404 0.65 19.48 -4.57
N GLN A 405 0.65 18.39 -3.81
CA GLN A 405 1.56 18.19 -2.68
C GLN A 405 3.01 17.95 -3.14
N LEU A 406 3.19 17.20 -4.24
CA LEU A 406 4.51 16.86 -4.77
C LEU A 406 5.16 18.01 -5.57
N GLY A 407 4.35 18.92 -6.12
CA GLY A 407 4.80 20.19 -6.68
C GLY A 407 4.43 20.42 -8.14
N ALA A 408 4.81 21.59 -8.66
CA ALA A 408 4.35 22.09 -9.96
C ALA A 408 4.70 21.18 -11.15
N GLU A 409 5.82 20.47 -11.10
CA GLU A 409 6.24 19.54 -12.16
C GLU A 409 5.28 18.34 -12.31
N TYR A 410 4.81 17.79 -11.18
CA TYR A 410 3.84 16.70 -11.16
C TYR A 410 2.49 17.14 -11.71
N GLU A 411 2.06 18.37 -11.37
CA GLU A 411 0.81 18.95 -11.85
C GLU A 411 0.87 19.28 -13.35
N ALA A 412 1.99 19.85 -13.83
CA ALA A 412 2.19 20.20 -15.23
C ALA A 412 2.12 18.97 -16.16
N HIS A 413 2.68 17.84 -15.72
CA HIS A 413 2.67 16.59 -16.47
C HIS A 413 1.53 15.64 -16.10
N GLN A 414 0.65 16.04 -15.17
CA GLN A 414 -0.48 15.25 -14.66
C GLN A 414 -0.07 13.83 -14.25
N VAL A 415 1.06 13.73 -13.53
CA VAL A 415 1.75 12.45 -13.30
C VAL A 415 0.90 11.49 -12.48
N ALA A 416 0.37 11.95 -11.34
CA ALA A 416 -0.34 11.08 -10.42
C ALA A 416 -1.70 10.65 -10.99
N ARG A 417 -2.42 11.57 -11.64
CA ARG A 417 -3.68 11.25 -12.34
C ARG A 417 -3.46 10.33 -13.52
N GLY A 418 -2.42 10.58 -14.32
CA GLY A 418 -2.05 9.70 -15.42
C GLY A 418 -1.74 8.28 -14.95
N LEU A 419 -0.93 8.13 -13.91
CA LEU A 419 -0.62 6.83 -13.30
C LEU A 419 -1.87 6.15 -12.75
N ALA A 420 -2.72 6.88 -12.02
CA ALA A 420 -4.00 6.34 -11.53
C ALA A 420 -4.91 5.89 -12.69
N THR A 421 -4.96 6.65 -13.79
CA THR A 421 -5.66 6.23 -15.01
C THR A 421 -5.06 4.97 -15.61
N ALA A 422 -3.74 4.83 -15.68
CA ALA A 422 -3.09 3.64 -16.20
C ALA A 422 -3.37 2.40 -15.33
N VAL A 423 -3.38 2.55 -14.01
CA VAL A 423 -3.80 1.47 -13.09
C VAL A 423 -5.27 1.13 -13.29
N PHE A 424 -6.15 2.11 -13.43
CA PHE A 424 -7.57 1.87 -13.68
C PHE A 424 -7.79 1.15 -15.01
N PHE A 425 -7.15 1.62 -16.07
CA PHE A 425 -7.26 1.06 -17.41
C PHE A 425 -6.65 -0.34 -17.50
N GLY A 426 -5.54 -0.60 -16.81
CA GLY A 426 -4.90 -1.91 -16.78
C GLY A 426 -5.39 -2.84 -15.67
N GLY A 427 -6.26 -2.38 -14.77
CA GLY A 427 -6.58 -3.10 -13.53
C GLY A 427 -7.68 -4.16 -13.64
N PHE A 428 -8.48 -4.13 -14.71
CA PHE A 428 -9.67 -4.96 -14.89
C PHE A 428 -9.49 -6.02 -15.96
N SER A 429 -9.93 -7.25 -15.69
CA SER A 429 -9.99 -8.36 -16.64
C SER A 429 -11.17 -9.27 -16.28
N ALA A 430 -11.74 -9.99 -17.24
CA ALA A 430 -12.69 -11.07 -16.98
C ALA A 430 -11.99 -12.41 -16.67
N GLY A 431 -10.68 -12.51 -16.93
CA GLY A 431 -9.85 -13.67 -16.61
C GLY A 431 -9.15 -13.55 -15.26
N GLU A 432 -8.19 -14.43 -14.97
CA GLU A 432 -7.50 -14.46 -13.67
C GLU A 432 -6.53 -13.29 -13.45
N LYS A 433 -5.98 -12.71 -14.53
CA LYS A 433 -4.96 -11.65 -14.46
C LYS A 433 -5.58 -10.27 -14.19
N HIS A 434 -5.65 -9.90 -12.91
CA HIS A 434 -6.07 -8.58 -12.46
C HIS A 434 -4.89 -7.71 -12.01
N GLY A 435 -5.07 -6.39 -12.05
CA GLY A 435 -4.07 -5.44 -11.56
C GLY A 435 -2.89 -5.21 -12.51
N VAL A 436 -2.01 -4.29 -12.11
CA VAL A 436 -0.84 -3.84 -12.87
C VAL A 436 0.37 -3.82 -11.95
N SER A 437 1.49 -4.41 -12.37
CA SER A 437 2.74 -4.33 -11.60
C SER A 437 3.39 -2.95 -11.67
N GLU A 438 4.28 -2.63 -10.73
CA GLU A 438 5.01 -1.35 -10.75
C GLU A 438 5.84 -1.17 -12.04
N ALA A 439 6.43 -2.25 -12.56
CA ALA A 439 7.20 -2.22 -13.81
C ALA A 439 6.32 -1.93 -15.02
N GLU A 440 5.16 -2.58 -15.13
CA GLU A 440 4.18 -2.28 -16.19
C GLU A 440 3.65 -0.85 -16.08
N LEU A 441 3.39 -0.38 -14.87
CA LEU A 441 2.91 0.97 -14.63
C LEU A 441 3.96 2.02 -15.04
N ARG A 442 5.24 1.79 -14.75
CA ARG A 442 6.34 2.62 -15.27
C ARG A 442 6.36 2.63 -16.79
N LEU A 443 6.23 1.46 -17.44
CA LEU A 443 6.19 1.36 -18.91
C LEU A 443 5.01 2.15 -19.50
N CYS A 444 3.87 2.20 -18.81
CA CYS A 444 2.70 2.98 -19.23
C CYS A 444 2.91 4.51 -19.14
N ALA A 445 3.89 4.99 -18.38
CA ALA A 445 4.07 6.42 -18.09
C ALA A 445 5.39 7.02 -18.63
N LEU A 446 6.42 6.17 -18.75
CA LEU A 446 7.78 6.57 -19.06
C LEU A 446 7.88 7.12 -20.49
N ARG A 447 8.31 8.38 -20.60
CA ARG A 447 8.43 9.11 -21.87
C ARG A 447 9.55 10.15 -21.81
N PRO A 448 10.15 10.53 -22.97
CA PRO A 448 11.29 11.47 -22.99
C PRO A 448 11.00 12.87 -22.43
N THR A 449 9.73 13.27 -22.38
CA THR A 449 9.28 14.57 -21.84
C THR A 449 9.17 14.59 -20.32
N LEU A 450 9.37 13.46 -19.64
CA LEU A 450 9.15 13.29 -18.21
C LEU A 450 10.43 12.85 -17.48
N PRO A 451 10.89 13.56 -16.43
CA PRO A 451 12.00 13.10 -15.61
C PRO A 451 11.67 11.81 -14.86
N THR A 452 12.53 10.81 -14.95
CA THR A 452 12.20 9.44 -14.50
C THR A 452 12.11 9.28 -12.99
N ALA A 453 12.83 10.12 -12.22
CA ALA A 453 12.84 10.09 -10.76
C ALA A 453 11.47 10.39 -10.12
N ILE A 454 10.58 11.11 -10.81
CA ILE A 454 9.30 11.55 -10.25
C ILE A 454 8.25 10.42 -10.23
N LEU A 455 8.41 9.39 -11.08
CA LEU A 455 7.43 8.31 -11.19
C LEU A 455 7.36 7.47 -9.91
N GLY A 456 8.52 7.13 -9.33
CA GLY A 456 8.57 6.30 -8.12
C GLY A 456 7.87 6.95 -6.92
N GLU A 457 8.15 8.23 -6.68
CA GLU A 457 7.52 8.97 -5.58
C GLU A 457 6.01 9.15 -5.82
N ALA A 458 5.58 9.42 -7.05
CA ALA A 458 4.16 9.51 -7.38
C ALA A 458 3.43 8.18 -7.09
N ILE A 459 3.98 7.04 -7.52
CA ILE A 459 3.39 5.71 -7.28
C ILE A 459 3.27 5.44 -5.76
N HIS A 460 4.34 5.74 -5.01
CA HIS A 460 4.35 5.57 -3.55
C HIS A 460 3.29 6.43 -2.85
N GLN A 461 3.18 7.71 -3.21
CA GLN A 461 2.16 8.60 -2.66
C GLN A 461 0.75 8.18 -3.05
N LEU A 462 0.54 7.75 -4.30
CA LEU A 462 -0.76 7.24 -4.74
C LEU A 462 -1.21 6.06 -3.88
N THR A 463 -0.32 5.10 -3.64
CA THR A 463 -0.59 3.91 -2.79
C THR A 463 -1.01 4.30 -1.37
N ARG A 464 -0.45 5.39 -0.83
CA ARG A 464 -0.77 5.88 0.52
C ARG A 464 -2.04 6.73 0.60
N LYS A 465 -2.37 7.47 -0.46
CA LYS A 465 -3.39 8.54 -0.42
C LYS A 465 -4.71 8.18 -1.10
N LEU A 466 -4.69 7.36 -2.13
CA LEU A 466 -5.92 6.93 -2.81
C LEU A 466 -6.74 6.04 -1.88
N TRP A 467 -8.05 6.13 -1.98
CA TRP A 467 -8.97 5.47 -1.05
C TRP A 467 -9.42 4.10 -1.54
N TYR A 468 -9.37 3.87 -2.86
CA TYR A 468 -9.88 2.67 -3.52
C TYR A 468 -8.80 1.93 -4.30
N LEU A 469 -7.56 2.43 -4.27
CA LEU A 469 -6.38 1.76 -4.79
C LEU A 469 -5.88 0.75 -3.76
N HIS A 470 -5.75 -0.50 -4.19
CA HIS A 470 -5.17 -1.61 -3.42
C HIS A 470 -3.85 -2.04 -4.06
N TYR A 471 -2.91 -2.46 -3.22
CA TYR A 471 -1.63 -3.03 -3.64
C TYR A 471 -1.44 -4.35 -2.89
N GLU A 472 -1.63 -5.47 -3.61
CA GLU A 472 -1.57 -6.82 -3.07
C GLU A 472 -0.74 -7.69 -4.02
N ASP A 473 0.11 -8.57 -3.49
CA ASP A 473 0.95 -9.48 -4.29
C ASP A 473 1.79 -8.80 -5.39
N GLY A 474 2.20 -7.54 -5.17
CA GLY A 474 2.98 -6.76 -6.14
C GLY A 474 2.16 -6.11 -7.25
N LEU A 475 0.83 -6.12 -7.15
CA LEU A 475 -0.09 -5.63 -8.18
C LEU A 475 -0.99 -4.51 -7.65
N TYR A 476 -1.10 -3.44 -8.43
CA TYR A 476 -2.00 -2.31 -8.19
C TYR A 476 -3.37 -2.57 -8.82
N GLN A 477 -4.46 -2.40 -8.06
CA GLN A 477 -5.82 -2.58 -8.55
C GLN A 477 -6.81 -1.63 -7.87
N PHE A 478 -7.75 -1.07 -8.62
CA PHE A 478 -8.90 -0.38 -8.05
C PHE A 478 -10.01 -1.36 -7.67
N ARG A 479 -10.58 -1.20 -6.47
CA ARG A 479 -11.74 -1.96 -5.99
C ARG A 479 -12.86 -1.02 -5.54
N LEU A 480 -14.08 -1.54 -5.42
CA LEU A 480 -15.21 -0.75 -4.89
C LEU A 480 -15.12 -0.54 -3.38
N GLN A 481 -14.45 -1.46 -2.68
CA GLN A 481 -14.23 -1.39 -1.24
C GLN A 481 -13.09 -0.40 -0.95
N PRO A 482 -13.26 0.49 0.06
CA PRO A 482 -12.19 1.36 0.51
C PRO A 482 -11.03 0.52 1.10
N ASN A 483 -9.80 0.99 0.91
CA ASN A 483 -8.62 0.39 1.49
C ASN A 483 -8.47 0.70 2.98
N LEU A 484 -7.53 0.03 3.65
CA LEU A 484 -7.28 0.20 5.08
C LEU A 484 -6.98 1.66 5.45
N ASN A 485 -6.26 2.41 4.61
CA ASN A 485 -5.93 3.81 4.87
C ASN A 485 -7.18 4.69 5.01
N LYS A 486 -8.15 4.51 4.08
CA LYS A 486 -9.43 5.22 4.15
C LYS A 486 -10.26 4.79 5.35
N ILE A 487 -10.30 3.50 5.64
CA ILE A 487 -11.03 2.96 6.80
C ILE A 487 -10.47 3.55 8.10
N VAL A 488 -9.15 3.61 8.25
CA VAL A 488 -8.49 4.22 9.42
C VAL A 488 -8.84 5.69 9.54
N LEU A 489 -8.76 6.45 8.44
CA LEU A 489 -9.12 7.87 8.43
C LEU A 489 -10.57 8.10 8.88
N ASP A 490 -11.51 7.32 8.35
CA ASP A 490 -12.93 7.41 8.75
C ASP A 490 -13.13 7.09 10.23
N LYS A 491 -12.39 6.11 10.75
CA LYS A 491 -12.44 5.77 12.17
C LYS A 491 -11.80 6.87 13.03
N GLN A 492 -10.74 7.53 12.56
CA GLN A 492 -10.12 8.66 13.24
C GLN A 492 -11.06 9.86 13.32
N GLU A 493 -11.81 10.18 12.25
CA GLU A 493 -12.80 11.26 12.24
C GLU A 493 -13.98 10.99 13.19
N GLN A 494 -14.29 9.71 13.44
CA GLN A 494 -15.32 9.30 14.41
C GLN A 494 -14.83 9.30 15.86
N ILE A 495 -13.53 9.51 16.13
CA ILE A 495 -12.98 9.50 17.49
C ILE A 495 -13.07 10.91 18.05
N THR A 496 -13.78 11.05 19.18
CA THR A 496 -13.95 12.34 19.83
C THR A 496 -12.68 12.76 20.58
N GLN A 497 -12.48 14.06 20.77
CA GLN A 497 -11.35 14.56 21.54
C GLN A 497 -11.37 14.04 23.00
N SER A 498 -12.55 13.93 23.60
CA SER A 498 -12.72 13.37 24.96
C SER A 498 -12.20 11.94 25.10
N GLU A 499 -12.42 11.09 24.09
CA GLU A 499 -11.88 9.72 24.09
C GLU A 499 -10.35 9.70 23.99
N VAL A 500 -9.77 10.63 23.22
CA VAL A 500 -8.31 10.79 23.14
C VAL A 500 -7.76 11.24 24.49
N ASP A 501 -8.38 12.24 25.12
CA ASP A 501 -7.90 12.80 26.38
C ASP A 501 -7.99 11.79 27.52
N GLU A 502 -9.06 10.99 27.59
CA GLU A 502 -9.16 9.93 28.59
C GLU A 502 -8.09 8.85 28.36
N ALA A 503 -7.88 8.42 27.13
CA ALA A 503 -6.83 7.44 26.81
C ALA A 503 -5.41 7.97 27.12
N VAL A 504 -5.16 9.27 26.93
CA VAL A 504 -3.91 9.91 27.33
C VAL A 504 -3.79 9.95 28.86
N ARG A 505 -4.85 10.30 29.59
CA ARG A 505 -4.88 10.27 31.06
C ARG A 505 -4.62 8.87 31.61
N GLU A 506 -5.20 7.83 31.01
CA GLU A 506 -4.93 6.42 31.34
C GLU A 506 -3.44 6.07 31.13
N ALA A 507 -2.85 6.49 30.00
CA ALA A 507 -1.43 6.26 29.73
C ALA A 507 -0.54 6.96 30.77
N ILE A 508 -0.85 8.20 31.16
CA ILE A 508 -0.13 8.93 32.21
C ILE A 508 -0.24 8.21 33.56
N ARG A 509 -1.45 7.77 33.94
CA ARG A 509 -1.67 6.98 35.18
C ARG A 509 -0.83 5.70 35.20
N LYS A 510 -0.79 4.99 34.06
CA LYS A 510 -0.01 3.75 33.89
C LYS A 510 1.50 3.96 34.06
N TYR A 511 2.03 5.11 33.63
CA TYR A 511 3.48 5.39 33.65
C TYR A 511 3.91 6.44 34.69
N ALA A 512 3.03 6.87 35.59
CA ALA A 512 3.33 7.82 36.67
C ALA A 512 4.42 7.31 37.62
N GLY A 513 4.31 6.04 38.05
CA GLY A 513 5.19 5.42 39.04
C GLY A 513 5.02 5.96 40.46
N SER A 514 5.91 5.54 41.36
CA SER A 514 5.83 5.81 42.80
C SER A 514 7.18 6.19 43.43
N ALA A 515 8.07 6.85 42.68
CA ALA A 515 9.39 7.23 43.19
C ALA A 515 9.37 8.35 44.23
N PHE A 516 8.24 9.05 44.38
CA PHE A 516 7.99 10.05 45.43
C PHE A 516 7.04 9.47 46.48
N PRO A 517 7.12 9.91 47.75
CA PRO A 517 6.14 9.55 48.78
C PRO A 517 4.69 9.77 48.34
N LYS A 518 4.43 10.86 47.60
CA LYS A 518 3.13 11.14 46.98
C LYS A 518 3.31 11.58 45.54
N VAL A 519 2.67 10.87 44.62
CA VAL A 519 2.50 11.26 43.23
C VAL A 519 1.04 11.62 43.02
N LEU A 520 0.77 12.89 42.77
CA LEU A 520 -0.57 13.44 42.61
C LEU A 520 -0.80 13.70 41.12
N LEU A 521 -1.84 13.09 40.57
CA LEU A 521 -2.16 13.22 39.15
C LEU A 521 -3.32 14.19 38.99
N PHE A 522 -3.16 15.15 38.08
CA PHE A 522 -4.22 16.05 37.62
C PHE A 522 -4.84 16.88 38.76
N SER A 523 -4.01 17.33 39.70
CA SER A 523 -4.45 18.25 40.77
C SER A 523 -4.76 19.63 40.19
N GLU A 524 -6.00 20.08 40.37
CA GLU A 524 -6.48 21.37 39.88
C GLU A 524 -6.68 22.36 41.03
N ARG A 525 -6.87 21.86 42.26
CA ARG A 525 -7.20 22.68 43.43
C ARG A 525 -6.12 22.56 44.51
N PRO A 526 -5.87 23.65 45.26
CA PRO A 526 -4.95 23.63 46.41
C PRO A 526 -5.25 22.55 47.46
N ASP A 527 -6.54 22.19 47.64
CA ASP A 527 -7.00 21.15 48.56
C ASP A 527 -6.57 19.73 48.16
N ASP A 528 -6.27 19.51 46.87
CA ASP A 528 -5.85 18.20 46.35
C ASP A 528 -4.44 17.82 46.83
N ILE A 529 -3.66 18.81 47.29
CA ILE A 529 -2.25 18.67 47.64
C ILE A 529 -2.06 18.91 49.14
N PRO A 530 -1.79 17.87 49.95
CA PRO A 530 -1.61 18.03 51.40
C PRO A 530 -0.39 18.92 51.73
N ASP A 531 -0.46 19.70 52.81
CA ASP A 531 0.65 20.53 53.30
C ASP A 531 1.46 19.78 54.38
N THR A 532 2.30 18.83 53.94
CA THR A 532 3.15 18.00 54.81
C THR A 532 4.63 18.12 54.43
N ARG A 533 5.55 17.60 55.27
CA ARG A 533 7.00 17.57 54.98
C ARG A 533 7.41 16.52 53.94
N GLU A 534 6.50 15.65 53.51
CA GLU A 534 6.78 14.63 52.51
C GLU A 534 6.98 15.26 51.12
N LEU A 535 7.93 14.76 50.32
CA LEU A 535 8.07 15.19 48.93
C LEU A 535 6.87 14.76 48.09
N LYS A 536 6.38 15.66 47.23
CA LYS A 536 5.21 15.46 46.40
C LYS A 536 5.54 15.83 44.96
N LEU A 537 5.20 14.92 44.05
CA LEU A 537 5.25 15.17 42.61
C LEU A 537 3.82 15.36 42.10
N GLY A 538 3.48 16.55 41.63
CA GLY A 538 2.25 16.81 40.88
C GLY A 538 2.48 16.62 39.39
N VAL A 539 1.71 15.77 38.73
CA VAL A 539 1.70 15.67 37.25
C VAL A 539 0.46 16.39 36.75
N LEU A 540 0.62 17.49 36.02
CA LEU A 540 -0.52 18.30 35.58
C LEU A 540 -1.35 17.60 34.49
N ALA A 541 -2.59 18.07 34.31
CA ALA A 541 -3.47 17.57 33.27
C ALA A 541 -2.87 17.84 31.87
N PRO A 542 -3.22 17.02 30.86
CA PRO A 542 -2.76 17.25 29.48
C PRO A 542 -3.07 18.66 28.96
N ASP A 543 -4.18 19.25 29.42
CA ASP A 543 -4.64 20.57 28.99
C ASP A 543 -3.75 21.71 29.55
N ASP A 544 -3.03 21.46 30.65
CA ASP A 544 -2.15 22.41 31.31
C ASP A 544 -0.70 22.28 30.79
N THR A 545 -0.49 22.60 29.52
CA THR A 545 0.85 22.50 28.90
C THR A 545 1.77 23.66 29.30
N ARG A 546 3.10 23.47 29.13
CA ARG A 546 4.10 24.50 29.45
C ARG A 546 3.85 25.84 28.74
N ALA A 547 3.35 25.81 27.52
CA ALA A 547 3.13 27.01 26.71
C ALA A 547 1.78 27.69 27.03
N HIS A 548 0.89 27.03 27.77
CA HIS A 548 -0.43 27.56 28.09
C HIS A 548 -0.34 28.64 29.19
N PRO A 549 -0.84 29.87 28.97
CA PRO A 549 -0.66 30.98 29.92
C PRO A 549 -1.26 30.74 31.32
N GLU A 550 -2.38 30.01 31.40
CA GLU A 550 -3.05 29.73 32.67
C GLU A 550 -2.28 28.71 33.52
N THR A 551 -1.36 27.94 32.94
CA THR A 551 -0.58 26.92 33.67
C THR A 551 0.35 27.54 34.70
N GLU A 552 0.96 28.69 34.41
CA GLU A 552 1.76 29.41 35.41
C GLU A 552 0.90 29.93 36.57
N ARG A 553 -0.31 30.43 36.28
CA ARG A 553 -1.26 30.87 37.33
C ARG A 553 -1.75 29.72 38.20
N LEU A 554 -2.03 28.57 37.60
CA LEU A 554 -2.39 27.35 38.31
C LEU A 554 -1.24 26.95 39.24
N LEU A 555 -0.01 26.88 38.73
CA LEU A 555 1.17 26.54 39.52
C LEU A 555 1.40 27.52 40.67
N ASP A 556 1.30 28.84 40.43
CA ASP A 556 1.41 29.86 41.48
C ASP A 556 0.37 29.64 42.59
N THR A 557 -0.86 29.28 42.21
CA THR A 557 -1.95 28.97 43.15
C THR A 557 -1.64 27.71 43.96
N LEU A 558 -1.20 26.63 43.30
CA LEU A 558 -0.88 25.35 43.94
C LEU A 558 0.34 25.43 44.88
N PHE A 559 1.37 26.20 44.50
CA PHE A 559 2.52 26.47 45.35
C PHE A 559 2.19 27.42 46.52
N GLY A 560 1.26 28.36 46.32
CA GLY A 560 0.93 29.41 47.28
C GLY A 560 -0.04 28.99 48.40
N ALA A 561 -1.00 28.11 48.09
CA ALA A 561 -2.11 27.77 48.98
C ALA A 561 -2.24 26.25 49.24
N ALA A 562 -2.81 25.91 50.39
CA ALA A 562 -3.28 24.59 50.78
C ALA A 562 -4.70 24.75 51.35
N GLY A 563 -5.70 24.57 50.50
CA GLY A 563 -7.06 25.04 50.74
C GLY A 563 -7.13 26.54 50.93
N GLU A 564 -7.83 26.98 51.97
CA GLU A 564 -7.96 28.42 52.31
C GLU A 564 -6.73 29.00 53.01
N LYS A 565 -5.75 28.17 53.39
CA LYS A 565 -4.56 28.61 54.15
C LYS A 565 -3.35 28.79 53.22
N PRO A 566 -2.46 29.76 53.50
CA PRO A 566 -1.17 29.83 52.83
C PRO A 566 -0.37 28.54 53.05
N ARG A 567 0.20 27.98 51.98
CA ARG A 567 1.00 26.76 52.05
C ARG A 567 2.32 27.02 52.79
N THR A 568 2.63 26.15 53.74
CA THR A 568 3.82 26.24 54.59
C THR A 568 5.00 25.50 53.98
N PHE A 569 4.83 24.23 53.60
CA PHE A 569 5.92 23.36 53.13
C PHE A 569 6.11 23.42 51.61
N ARG A 570 6.38 24.62 51.09
CA ARG A 570 6.47 24.89 49.64
C ARG A 570 7.66 24.20 48.98
N ASN A 571 8.77 24.00 49.70
CA ASN A 571 9.97 23.32 49.20
C ASN A 571 9.84 21.78 49.22
N THR A 572 8.60 21.27 49.18
CA THR A 572 8.30 19.83 49.04
C THR A 572 7.59 19.49 47.74
N LEU A 573 7.23 20.51 46.95
CA LEU A 573 6.43 20.37 45.75
C LEU A 573 7.31 20.43 44.50
N VAL A 574 7.08 19.48 43.61
CA VAL A 574 7.64 19.44 42.26
C VAL A 574 6.49 19.21 41.31
N PHE A 575 6.39 19.98 40.22
CA PHE A 575 5.37 19.73 39.21
C PHE A 575 5.99 19.27 37.89
N LEU A 576 5.36 18.30 37.23
CA LEU A 576 5.71 17.82 35.91
C LEU A 576 4.61 18.21 34.91
N VAL A 577 5.04 18.82 33.83
CA VAL A 577 4.19 19.53 32.85
C VAL A 577 4.50 19.03 31.45
N ALA A 578 3.46 18.92 30.64
CA ALA A 578 3.56 18.47 29.26
C ALA A 578 4.13 19.56 28.32
N ASP A 579 4.90 19.13 27.34
CA ASP A 579 5.29 19.90 26.17
C ASP A 579 4.17 19.84 25.12
N GLU A 580 3.75 20.99 24.58
CA GLU A 580 2.59 21.08 23.70
C GLU A 580 2.77 20.29 22.39
N GLN A 581 3.94 20.40 21.75
CA GLN A 581 4.19 19.72 20.48
C GLN A 581 4.29 18.20 20.66
N HIS A 582 4.96 17.75 21.71
CA HIS A 582 5.06 16.31 21.98
C HIS A 582 3.75 15.71 22.48
N LEU A 583 2.94 16.48 23.22
CA LEU A 583 1.59 16.07 23.61
C LEU A 583 0.68 15.92 22.39
N ALA A 584 0.68 16.88 21.46
CA ALA A 584 -0.09 16.78 20.22
C ALA A 584 0.28 15.53 19.40
N ASN A 585 1.57 15.19 19.35
CA ASN A 585 2.04 13.95 18.73
C ASN A 585 1.52 12.71 19.45
N LEU A 586 1.56 12.67 20.78
CA LEU A 586 1.00 11.58 21.58
C LEU A 586 -0.51 11.44 21.32
N GLN A 587 -1.27 12.54 21.35
CA GLN A 587 -2.72 12.55 21.08
C GLN A 587 -3.04 12.02 19.67
N ASN A 588 -2.28 12.43 18.65
CA ASN A 588 -2.47 11.92 17.28
C ASN A 588 -2.20 10.42 17.18
N ARG A 589 -1.13 9.93 17.82
CA ARG A 589 -0.82 8.49 17.86
C ARG A 589 -1.85 7.69 18.66
N VAL A 590 -2.39 8.26 19.74
CA VAL A 590 -3.50 7.67 20.51
C VAL A 590 -4.76 7.58 19.65
N ARG A 591 -5.11 8.64 18.91
CA ARG A 591 -6.25 8.64 17.98
C ARG A 591 -6.09 7.55 16.91
N GLU A 592 -4.90 7.42 16.34
CA GLU A 592 -4.57 6.34 15.40
C GLU A 592 -4.72 4.94 16.02
N ARG A 593 -4.18 4.70 17.23
CA ARG A 593 -4.38 3.42 17.94
C ARG A 593 -5.86 3.13 18.15
N LEU A 594 -6.63 4.11 18.66
CA LEU A 594 -8.06 3.95 18.93
C LEU A 594 -8.83 3.62 17.65
N ALA A 595 -8.45 4.19 16.50
CA ALA A 595 -9.02 3.84 15.21
C ALA A 595 -8.76 2.37 14.85
N TYR A 596 -7.51 1.91 14.97
CA TYR A 596 -7.15 0.51 14.74
C TYR A 596 -7.86 -0.45 15.69
N GLU A 597 -7.99 -0.10 16.97
CA GLU A 597 -8.74 -0.91 17.93
C GLU A 597 -10.23 -0.99 17.60
N ARG A 598 -10.84 0.10 17.14
CA ARG A 598 -12.25 0.09 16.67
C ARG A 598 -12.41 -0.82 15.46
N ILE A 599 -11.51 -0.76 14.48
CA ILE A 599 -11.50 -1.66 13.31
C ILE A 599 -11.46 -3.12 13.77
N LYS A 600 -10.56 -3.44 14.72
CA LYS A 600 -10.41 -4.80 15.25
C LYS A 600 -11.62 -5.29 16.05
N ARG A 601 -12.33 -4.40 16.74
CA ARG A 601 -13.53 -4.74 17.54
C ARG A 601 -14.78 -4.92 16.67
N GLU A 602 -14.86 -4.25 15.52
CA GLU A 602 -16.01 -4.30 14.62
C GLU A 602 -15.97 -5.56 13.72
N ARG A 603 -16.60 -6.65 14.18
CA ARG A 603 -16.51 -7.97 13.54
C ARG A 603 -16.89 -7.97 12.05
N ALA A 604 -17.97 -7.28 11.68
CA ALA A 604 -18.43 -7.24 10.28
C ALA A 604 -17.40 -6.60 9.34
N LEU A 605 -16.69 -5.55 9.80
CA LEU A 605 -15.60 -4.92 9.06
C LEU A 605 -14.33 -5.76 9.12
N TRP A 606 -14.02 -6.34 10.27
CA TRP A 606 -12.81 -7.17 10.45
C TRP A 606 -12.80 -8.39 9.52
N GLU A 607 -13.96 -9.01 9.30
CA GLU A 607 -14.10 -10.18 8.41
C GLU A 607 -13.91 -9.83 6.93
N THR A 608 -14.11 -8.56 6.51
CA THR A 608 -13.92 -8.13 5.12
C THR A 608 -12.49 -7.73 4.78
N LEU A 609 -11.62 -7.51 5.77
CA LEU A 609 -10.21 -7.16 5.56
C LEU A 609 -9.39 -8.36 5.09
N SER A 610 -8.38 -8.09 4.24
CA SER A 610 -7.37 -9.09 3.85
C SER A 610 -6.52 -9.52 5.06
N ASP A 611 -5.86 -10.67 4.97
CA ASP A 611 -4.97 -11.12 6.04
C ASP A 611 -3.75 -10.20 6.22
N GLU A 612 -3.28 -9.58 5.14
CA GLU A 612 -2.23 -8.56 5.17
C GLU A 612 -2.69 -7.30 5.91
N ASP A 613 -3.92 -6.83 5.65
CA ASP A 613 -4.52 -5.69 6.37
C ASP A 613 -4.71 -6.01 7.85
N LYS A 614 -5.23 -7.20 8.20
CA LYS A 614 -5.37 -7.64 9.59
C LYS A 614 -4.02 -7.69 10.31
N ASN A 615 -2.97 -8.19 9.65
CA ASN A 615 -1.61 -8.19 10.17
C ASN A 615 -1.09 -6.76 10.37
N THR A 616 -1.38 -5.86 9.44
CA THR A 616 -1.02 -4.44 9.54
C THR A 616 -1.70 -3.76 10.72
N VAL A 617 -3.02 -3.95 10.91
CA VAL A 617 -3.76 -3.42 12.07
C VAL A 617 -3.16 -3.92 13.38
N ASN A 618 -2.92 -5.23 13.50
CA ASN A 618 -2.33 -5.82 14.70
C ASN A 618 -0.93 -5.27 14.99
N ARG A 619 -0.07 -5.19 13.96
CA ARG A 619 1.29 -4.66 14.08
C ARG A 619 1.28 -3.20 14.55
N ARG A 620 0.46 -2.35 13.93
CA ARG A 620 0.34 -0.92 14.30
C ARG A 620 -0.10 -0.71 15.76
N ILE A 621 -1.03 -1.52 16.25
CA ILE A 621 -1.43 -1.51 17.66
C ILE A 621 -0.25 -1.89 18.56
N GLN A 622 0.48 -2.97 18.23
CA GLN A 622 1.64 -3.41 19.02
C GLN A 622 2.79 -2.41 19.00
N ASP A 623 3.07 -1.80 17.85
CA ASP A 623 4.11 -0.76 17.70
C ASP A 623 3.80 0.47 18.57
N PHE A 624 2.52 0.86 18.65
CA PHE A 624 2.09 1.91 19.57
C PHE A 624 2.32 1.47 21.02
N LEU A 625 1.81 0.30 21.42
CA LEU A 625 1.92 -0.18 22.81
C LEU A 625 3.38 -0.34 23.26
N GLY A 626 4.27 -0.77 22.38
CA GLY A 626 5.70 -0.89 22.64
C GLY A 626 6.43 0.45 22.78
N SER A 627 5.88 1.53 22.22
CA SER A 627 6.46 2.88 22.28
C SER A 627 5.67 3.86 23.16
N GLU A 628 4.54 3.43 23.74
CA GLU A 628 3.62 4.28 24.53
C GLU A 628 4.33 4.96 25.70
N GLN A 629 5.11 4.20 26.47
CA GLN A 629 5.88 4.73 27.61
C GLN A 629 6.84 5.85 27.19
N PHE A 630 7.62 5.63 26.12
CA PHE A 630 8.55 6.63 25.60
C PHE A 630 7.81 7.91 25.17
N GLN A 631 6.67 7.79 24.51
CA GLN A 631 5.88 8.95 24.07
C GLN A 631 5.33 9.74 25.27
N VAL A 632 4.85 9.07 26.31
CA VAL A 632 4.37 9.73 27.55
C VAL A 632 5.53 10.45 28.26
N LEU A 633 6.67 9.78 28.43
CA LEU A 633 7.87 10.39 29.03
C LEU A 633 8.38 11.58 28.20
N ASN A 634 8.30 11.50 26.87
CA ASN A 634 8.75 12.57 25.98
C ASN A 634 7.76 13.75 25.96
N ALA A 635 6.46 13.49 26.13
CA ALA A 635 5.46 14.53 26.29
C ALA A 635 5.61 15.25 27.64
N TYR A 636 5.73 14.53 28.75
CA TYR A 636 5.88 15.08 30.10
C TYR A 636 7.36 15.25 30.48
N ARG A 637 7.92 16.41 30.14
CA ARG A 637 9.36 16.67 30.25
C ARG A 637 9.74 17.99 30.91
N HIS A 638 8.78 18.83 31.27
CA HIS A 638 9.04 20.13 31.89
C HIS A 638 8.77 20.04 33.38
N VAL A 639 9.79 20.26 34.20
CA VAL A 639 9.70 20.27 35.65
C VAL A 639 9.63 21.72 36.13
N ALA A 640 8.60 22.04 36.91
CA ALA A 640 8.45 23.32 37.60
C ALA A 640 8.78 23.18 39.08
N LEU A 641 9.66 24.04 39.56
CA LEU A 641 10.05 24.20 40.96
C LEU A 641 9.77 25.65 41.36
N LEU A 642 9.52 25.89 42.64
CA LEU A 642 9.51 27.25 43.17
C LEU A 642 10.91 27.54 43.74
N ARG A 643 11.54 28.64 43.32
CA ARG A 643 12.85 29.14 43.80
C ARG A 643 12.74 30.65 44.01
N ASP A 644 13.07 31.14 45.20
CA ASP A 644 12.99 32.57 45.54
C ASP A 644 11.64 33.24 45.20
N GLY A 645 10.55 32.49 45.31
CA GLY A 645 9.21 32.96 44.99
C GLY A 645 8.90 33.09 43.50
N ARG A 646 9.74 32.52 42.63
CA ARG A 646 9.53 32.45 41.17
C ARG A 646 9.56 31.00 40.69
N LEU A 647 8.83 30.72 39.61
CA LEU A 647 8.88 29.41 38.95
C LEU A 647 10.23 29.24 38.25
N ASP A 648 10.98 28.21 38.63
CA ASP A 648 12.18 27.71 37.94
C ASP A 648 11.77 26.51 37.08
N TRP A 649 11.93 26.66 35.77
CA TRP A 649 11.56 25.64 34.78
C TRP A 649 12.80 24.87 34.34
N ARG A 650 12.74 23.54 34.45
CA ARG A 650 13.80 22.62 34.02
C ARG A 650 13.27 21.65 32.99
N SER A 651 14.10 21.29 32.00
CA SER A 651 13.75 20.26 31.02
C SER A 651 14.47 18.96 31.32
N LEU A 652 13.74 17.86 31.34
CA LEU A 652 14.29 16.51 31.50
C LEU A 652 15.00 15.98 30.25
N GLY A 653 15.06 16.76 29.17
CA GLY A 653 15.60 16.30 27.90
C GLY A 653 14.73 15.24 27.22
N THR A 654 15.29 14.55 26.24
CA THR A 654 14.64 13.42 25.55
C THR A 654 14.91 12.15 26.36
N PRO A 655 13.89 11.30 26.62
CA PRO A 655 14.11 10.05 27.33
C PRO A 655 15.04 9.11 26.54
N THR A 656 15.79 8.29 27.25
CA THR A 656 16.65 7.28 26.62
C THR A 656 15.77 6.19 26.00
N ALA A 657 16.04 5.81 24.75
CA ALA A 657 15.28 4.76 24.10
C ALA A 657 15.48 3.41 24.81
N GLY A 658 14.39 2.69 25.08
CA GLY A 658 14.43 1.35 25.68
C GLY A 658 14.49 1.31 27.22
N THR A 659 14.55 2.45 27.91
CA THR A 659 14.47 2.48 29.37
C THR A 659 13.03 2.27 29.85
N ARG A 660 12.86 1.47 30.91
CA ARG A 660 11.54 1.18 31.53
C ARG A 660 11.23 2.10 32.72
N GLU A 661 11.85 3.27 32.80
CA GLU A 661 11.60 4.20 33.90
C GLU A 661 10.22 4.86 33.83
N THR A 662 9.67 5.20 34.99
CA THR A 662 8.40 5.93 35.13
C THR A 662 8.63 7.44 35.19
N LEU A 663 7.57 8.24 35.01
CA LEU A 663 7.63 9.70 35.10
C LEU A 663 8.26 10.17 36.43
N SER A 664 7.81 9.59 37.54
CA SER A 664 8.32 9.91 38.88
C SER A 664 9.79 9.52 39.06
N GLN A 665 10.23 8.36 38.55
CA GLN A 665 11.63 7.95 38.61
C GLN A 665 12.52 8.92 37.84
N ARG A 666 12.09 9.31 36.63
CA ARG A 666 12.84 10.21 35.78
C ARG A 666 13.01 11.60 36.40
N VAL A 667 11.93 12.16 36.95
CA VAL A 667 11.99 13.43 37.69
C VAL A 667 12.92 13.30 38.89
N ARG A 668 12.80 12.23 39.66
CA ARG A 668 13.63 12.03 40.85
C ARG A 668 15.12 11.92 40.51
N GLN A 669 15.47 11.13 39.50
CA GLN A 669 16.86 11.00 39.03
C GLN A 669 17.42 12.33 38.55
N PHE A 670 16.62 13.11 37.82
CA PHE A 670 17.01 14.45 37.39
C PHE A 670 17.29 15.38 38.59
N LEU A 671 16.40 15.42 39.58
CA LEU A 671 16.59 16.25 40.78
C LEU A 671 17.81 15.81 41.61
N GLU A 672 18.08 14.51 41.68
CA GLU A 672 19.27 13.96 42.36
C GLU A 672 20.57 14.28 41.58
N HIS A 673 20.53 14.26 40.25
CA HIS A 673 21.69 14.55 39.40
C HIS A 673 22.06 16.04 39.39
N ASP A 674 21.07 16.93 39.39
CA ASP A 674 21.27 18.39 39.38
C ASP A 674 21.50 18.98 40.80
N ASP A 675 21.74 18.13 41.81
CA ASP A 675 21.89 18.53 43.23
C ASP A 675 20.69 19.35 43.78
N LEU A 676 19.51 19.22 43.17
CA LEU A 676 18.28 19.89 43.59
C LEU A 676 17.60 19.13 44.74
N LEU A 677 17.75 17.80 44.76
CA LEU A 677 17.32 16.89 45.82
C LEU A 677 18.54 16.20 46.46
N LEU A 678 18.81 16.53 47.72
CA LEU A 678 19.98 16.04 48.44
C LEU A 678 19.61 14.88 49.37
N LYS A 679 20.39 13.80 49.28
CA LYS A 679 20.34 12.65 50.22
C LYS A 679 21.25 12.83 51.43
N GLN A 680 22.21 13.73 51.33
CA GLN A 680 23.12 14.12 52.40
C GLN A 680 23.43 15.61 52.26
N ILE A 681 23.49 16.32 53.38
CA ILE A 681 23.89 17.74 53.42
C ILE A 681 25.10 17.90 54.33
N SER A 682 25.98 18.87 54.02
CA SER A 682 27.14 19.15 54.85
C SER A 682 26.73 19.94 56.10
N PRO A 683 27.40 19.74 57.25
CA PRO A 683 27.13 20.54 58.44
C PRO A 683 27.29 22.06 58.23
N ARG A 684 28.24 22.47 57.36
CA ARG A 684 28.43 23.88 57.01
C ARG A 684 27.22 24.49 56.31
N MET A 685 26.53 23.74 55.45
CA MET A 685 25.33 24.24 54.77
C MET A 685 24.21 24.62 55.74
N ILE A 686 24.11 23.93 56.88
CA ILE A 686 23.15 24.27 57.94
C ILE A 686 23.47 25.65 58.52
N LEU A 687 24.74 25.90 58.84
CA LEU A 687 25.20 27.19 59.38
C LEU A 687 25.06 28.35 58.39
N ASP A 688 25.38 28.10 57.12
CA ASP A 688 25.44 29.13 56.09
C ASP A 688 24.06 29.50 55.55
N LYS A 689 23.13 28.54 55.51
CA LYS A 689 21.85 28.71 54.80
C LYS A 689 20.59 28.53 55.66
N ALA A 690 20.64 27.75 56.76
CA ALA A 690 19.47 27.49 57.61
C ALA A 690 19.47 28.27 58.92
N VAL A 691 20.62 28.84 59.31
CA VAL A 691 20.79 29.66 60.52
C VAL A 691 20.96 31.13 60.11
N SER A 692 20.07 32.00 60.59
CA SER A 692 20.10 33.43 60.27
C SER A 692 21.41 34.11 60.73
N ALA A 693 21.91 35.06 59.94
CA ALA A 693 23.06 35.87 60.29
C ALA A 693 22.72 36.77 61.50
N GLY A 694 23.23 36.42 62.68
CA GLY A 694 23.06 37.18 63.94
C GLY A 694 22.43 36.42 65.09
N THR A 695 21.93 35.19 64.89
CA THR A 695 21.39 34.33 65.95
C THR A 695 22.42 33.29 66.40
N ASN A 696 22.71 33.23 67.71
CA ASN A 696 23.64 32.26 68.28
C ASN A 696 22.95 30.94 68.69
N GLU A 697 21.62 30.96 68.90
CA GLU A 697 20.81 29.78 69.22
C GLU A 697 19.66 29.65 68.20
N VAL A 698 19.42 28.46 67.65
CA VAL A 698 18.30 28.15 66.74
C VAL A 698 17.71 26.79 67.08
N SER A 699 16.38 26.67 67.12
CA SER A 699 15.75 25.36 67.38
C SER A 699 15.98 24.38 66.22
N VAL A 700 16.20 23.10 66.53
CA VAL A 700 16.36 22.05 65.51
C VAL A 700 15.09 21.93 64.67
N LYS A 701 13.91 22.15 65.27
CA LYS A 701 12.64 22.23 64.54
C LYS A 701 12.63 23.31 63.47
N ASP A 702 13.12 24.52 63.77
CA ASP A 702 13.16 25.59 62.78
C ASP A 702 14.15 25.29 61.66
N ILE A 703 15.27 24.64 61.97
CA ILE A 703 16.26 24.21 60.96
C ILE A 703 15.64 23.14 60.03
N VAL A 704 14.99 22.12 60.60
CA VAL A 704 14.35 21.06 59.81
C VAL A 704 13.23 21.67 58.96
N ASP A 705 12.36 22.50 59.55
CA ASP A 705 11.28 23.18 58.84
C ASP A 705 11.80 24.12 57.75
N ALA A 706 12.94 24.79 57.95
CA ALA A 706 13.56 25.68 56.97
C ALA A 706 13.78 24.96 55.62
N PHE A 707 14.35 23.75 55.63
CA PHE A 707 14.61 22.97 54.40
C PHE A 707 13.33 22.60 53.66
N PHE A 708 12.19 22.44 54.34
CA PHE A 708 10.91 22.11 53.72
C PHE A 708 10.04 23.34 53.39
N ARG A 709 10.31 24.50 54.02
CA ARG A 709 9.55 25.74 53.83
C ARG A 709 10.20 26.67 52.81
N TYR A 710 11.50 26.89 52.90
CA TYR A 710 12.20 27.92 52.15
C TYR A 710 12.75 27.41 50.83
N THR A 711 12.29 28.02 49.74
CA THR A 711 12.57 27.58 48.37
C THR A 711 13.96 27.93 47.84
N HIS A 712 14.72 28.78 48.56
CA HIS A 712 16.13 29.05 48.26
C HIS A 712 17.06 27.92 48.74
N LEU A 713 16.57 27.03 49.59
CA LEU A 713 17.31 25.85 50.08
C LEU A 713 17.12 24.66 49.14
N PRO A 714 18.12 23.78 48.98
CA PRO A 714 17.92 22.53 48.25
C PRO A 714 16.85 21.68 48.94
N MET A 715 16.11 20.89 48.15
CA MET A 715 15.17 19.92 48.71
C MET A 715 15.97 18.79 49.37
N VAL A 716 15.43 18.21 50.44
CA VAL A 716 16.02 17.05 51.11
C VAL A 716 15.07 15.88 51.04
N GLU A 717 15.62 14.66 50.93
CA GLU A 717 14.81 13.44 50.77
C GLU A 717 13.80 13.25 51.90
N ASN A 718 14.21 13.51 53.13
CA ASN A 718 13.40 13.44 54.33
C ASN A 718 14.11 14.16 55.49
N GLU A 719 13.42 14.27 56.62
CA GLU A 719 13.92 14.91 57.84
C GLU A 719 15.21 14.28 58.41
N GLN A 720 15.44 12.99 58.16
CA GLN A 720 16.64 12.28 58.64
C GLN A 720 17.92 12.83 58.00
N VAL A 721 17.85 13.34 56.77
CA VAL A 721 19.00 13.98 56.10
C VAL A 721 19.52 15.16 56.92
N VAL A 722 18.60 15.97 57.47
CA VAL A 722 18.94 17.13 58.30
C VAL A 722 19.43 16.69 59.67
N PHE A 723 18.74 15.75 60.34
CA PHE A 723 19.18 15.23 61.63
C PHE A 723 20.58 14.60 61.57
N GLN A 724 20.88 13.83 60.52
CA GLN A 724 22.21 13.24 60.34
C GLN A 724 23.29 14.29 60.14
N ALA A 725 23.01 15.35 59.38
CA ALA A 725 23.95 16.43 59.18
C ALA A 725 24.20 17.24 60.46
N ILE A 726 23.17 17.44 61.29
CA ILE A 726 23.32 18.04 62.63
C ILE A 726 24.23 17.17 63.50
N ARG A 727 24.01 15.85 63.54
CA ARG A 727 24.85 14.92 64.32
C ARG A 727 26.32 14.94 63.86
N ARG A 728 26.55 14.92 62.54
CA ARG A 728 27.91 15.03 61.97
C ARG A 728 28.55 16.37 62.36
N GLY A 729 27.82 17.48 62.26
CA GLY A 729 28.32 18.80 62.65
C GLY A 729 28.74 18.91 64.10
N VAL A 730 27.99 18.29 65.01
CA VAL A 730 28.35 18.24 66.44
C VAL A 730 29.59 17.40 66.67
N GLN A 731 29.70 16.24 66.02
CA GLN A 731 30.86 15.36 66.13
C GLN A 731 32.13 15.99 65.54
N GLU A 732 32.00 16.69 64.41
CA GLU A 732 33.08 17.41 63.73
C GLU A 732 33.45 18.75 64.41
N GLY A 733 32.68 19.17 65.41
CA GLY A 733 32.91 20.42 66.15
C GLY A 733 32.53 21.69 65.37
N ALA A 734 31.64 21.59 64.39
CA ALA A 734 31.17 22.75 63.62
C ALA A 734 30.20 23.64 64.43
N PHE A 735 29.43 23.05 65.35
CA PHE A 735 28.49 23.72 66.26
C PHE A 735 28.16 22.78 67.44
N ALA A 736 27.54 23.31 68.49
CA ALA A 736 27.04 22.50 69.61
C ALA A 736 25.51 22.34 69.53
N VAL A 737 24.96 21.30 70.17
CA VAL A 737 23.51 21.11 70.29
C VAL A 737 23.13 20.87 71.75
N ARG A 738 22.16 21.62 72.25
CA ARG A 738 21.54 21.45 73.57
C ARG A 738 20.29 20.59 73.45
N VAL A 739 20.24 19.48 74.20
CA VAL A 739 19.07 18.60 74.35
C VAL A 739 18.70 18.59 75.83
N GLY A 740 17.55 19.17 76.19
CA GLY A 740 17.21 19.41 77.60
C GLY A 740 18.26 20.31 78.27
N GLU A 741 18.87 19.84 79.35
CA GLU A 741 19.95 20.57 80.06
C GLU A 741 21.36 20.24 79.54
N ARG A 742 21.52 19.23 78.67
CA ARG A 742 22.84 18.73 78.26
C ARG A 742 23.27 19.33 76.92
N VAL A 743 24.51 19.82 76.86
CA VAL A 743 25.13 20.35 75.64
C VAL A 743 26.10 19.32 75.04
N TYR A 744 25.94 19.03 73.75
CA TYR A 744 26.79 18.13 72.99
C TYR A 744 27.68 18.93 72.04
N TYR A 745 29.00 18.73 72.14
CA TYR A 745 30.03 19.35 71.29
C TYR A 745 31.23 18.41 71.17
N GLN A 746 31.72 18.13 69.96
CA GLN A 746 32.80 17.17 69.66
C GLN A 746 32.58 15.76 70.24
N GLN A 747 31.31 15.36 70.39
CA GLN A 747 30.91 14.05 70.90
C GLN A 747 29.66 13.56 70.14
N PRO A 748 29.50 12.24 69.96
CA PRO A 748 28.34 11.69 69.27
C PRO A 748 27.06 11.90 70.08
N ILE A 749 26.00 12.36 69.43
CA ILE A 749 24.65 12.41 70.02
C ILE A 749 23.97 11.05 69.77
N PRO A 750 23.39 10.38 70.78
CA PRO A 750 22.57 9.17 70.59
C PRO A 750 21.41 9.41 69.60
N MET A 751 21.06 8.41 68.79
CA MET A 751 20.01 8.54 67.77
C MET A 751 18.68 9.03 68.35
N ASP A 752 18.31 8.53 69.52
CA ASP A 752 17.01 8.82 70.16
C ASP A 752 17.00 10.13 70.96
N ALA A 753 18.18 10.74 71.14
CA ALA A 753 18.33 11.97 71.93
C ALA A 753 18.14 13.23 71.09
N LEU A 754 18.43 13.20 69.79
CA LEU A 754 18.24 14.37 68.92
C LEU A 754 16.78 14.41 68.44
N ASN A 755 16.02 15.34 68.98
CA ASN A 755 14.61 15.56 68.63
C ASN A 755 14.35 17.02 68.22
N TYR A 756 13.10 17.31 67.91
CA TYR A 756 12.65 18.64 67.50
C TYR A 756 12.83 19.73 68.57
N ASP A 757 12.86 19.36 69.85
CA ASP A 757 12.98 20.29 70.98
C ASP A 757 14.44 20.68 71.27
N ALA A 758 15.41 20.06 70.59
CA ALA A 758 16.81 20.41 70.70
C ALA A 758 17.12 21.80 70.11
N THR A 759 18.16 22.45 70.62
CA THR A 759 18.61 23.79 70.17
C THR A 759 20.05 23.71 69.67
N LEU A 760 20.31 24.16 68.44
CA LEU A 760 21.65 24.32 67.89
C LEU A 760 22.27 25.64 68.40
N LEU A 761 23.53 25.57 68.84
CA LEU A 761 24.36 26.68 69.31
C LEU A 761 25.50 26.90 68.32
N LYS A 762 25.51 28.07 67.65
CA LYS A 762 26.48 28.38 66.57
C LYS A 762 27.90 28.55 67.12
N GLU A 763 28.03 29.21 68.27
CA GLU A 763 29.25 29.25 69.05
C GLU A 763 29.07 28.39 70.31
N PRO A 764 29.97 27.42 70.57
CA PRO A 764 29.91 26.64 71.80
C PRO A 764 30.14 27.56 73.01
N PRO A 765 29.37 27.43 74.11
CA PRO A 765 29.57 28.23 75.31
C PRO A 765 30.99 28.03 75.87
N ALA A 766 31.65 29.12 76.23
CA ALA A 766 33.00 29.10 76.79
C ALA A 766 33.03 28.21 78.04
N GLY A 767 33.77 27.08 77.96
CA GLY A 767 33.86 26.09 79.03
C GLY A 767 33.26 24.71 78.71
N SER A 768 32.66 24.50 77.53
CA SER A 768 32.10 23.18 77.13
C SER A 768 33.13 22.13 76.70
N ALA A 769 34.38 22.25 77.17
CA ALA A 769 35.38 21.19 77.00
C ALA A 769 34.93 19.97 77.80
N ALA A 770 35.08 18.78 77.21
CA ALA A 770 34.72 17.52 77.83
C ALA A 770 35.30 17.42 79.26
N GLU A 771 34.43 17.30 80.26
CA GLU A 771 34.84 16.81 81.58
C GLU A 771 35.23 15.32 81.43
N PRO A 772 36.41 14.91 81.92
CA PRO A 772 36.79 13.50 81.93
C PRO A 772 35.88 12.75 82.90
N THR A 773 35.20 11.73 82.39
CA THR A 773 34.37 10.82 83.18
C THR A 773 35.20 10.17 84.30
N PRO A 774 34.73 10.16 85.57
CA PRO A 774 35.40 9.40 86.62
C PRO A 774 35.23 7.89 86.39
N GLU A 775 36.33 7.18 86.59
CA GLU A 775 36.43 5.73 86.71
C GLU A 775 35.89 5.31 88.08
N GLU A 776 34.88 4.44 88.13
CA GLU A 776 34.62 3.63 89.33
C GLU A 776 34.10 2.23 88.94
N ALA A 777 34.74 1.24 89.56
CA ALA A 777 34.63 -0.19 89.29
C ALA A 777 33.61 -0.89 90.26
N PRO A 778 33.25 -2.18 90.05
CA PRO A 778 32.02 -2.87 90.50
C PRO A 778 32.14 -3.46 91.93
N PRO A 779 31.07 -3.92 92.64
CA PRO A 779 30.25 -5.14 92.36
C PRO A 779 28.74 -5.00 92.81
N GLU A 780 27.79 -5.94 92.69
CA GLU A 780 27.70 -7.33 93.19
C GLU A 780 26.46 -8.05 92.60
N ARG A 781 26.59 -9.35 92.28
CA ARG A 781 25.48 -10.30 92.07
C ARG A 781 25.82 -11.60 92.80
N GLU A 782 24.85 -12.12 93.57
CA GLU A 782 24.37 -13.52 93.66
C GLU A 782 23.56 -13.70 94.98
N PRO A 783 22.63 -14.68 95.13
CA PRO A 783 22.55 -16.02 94.50
C PRO A 783 21.15 -16.28 93.89
N ALA A 784 20.73 -17.42 93.34
CA ALA A 784 21.11 -18.82 93.46
C ALA A 784 20.57 -19.62 92.25
N GLN A 785 21.23 -20.72 91.89
CA GLN A 785 20.57 -21.87 91.26
C GLN A 785 20.03 -22.81 92.37
N PRO A 786 18.98 -23.60 92.09
CA PRO A 786 19.24 -25.00 91.74
C PRO A 786 18.36 -25.57 90.59
N VAL A 787 18.85 -26.70 90.09
CA VAL A 787 18.50 -27.48 88.89
C VAL A 787 17.40 -28.52 89.16
N ALA A 788 16.62 -28.88 88.12
CA ALA A 788 16.08 -30.24 87.76
C ALA A 788 14.59 -30.23 87.34
N VAL A 789 14.03 -31.06 86.45
CA VAL A 789 14.43 -31.95 85.32
C VAL A 789 13.10 -32.36 84.62
N ASN A 790 13.13 -32.44 83.27
CA ASN A 790 12.30 -33.18 82.30
C ASN A 790 10.77 -33.06 82.08
N ASP A 791 10.50 -33.05 80.76
CA ASP A 791 9.48 -33.72 79.93
C ASP A 791 8.02 -33.22 79.87
N GLY A 792 7.64 -32.83 78.64
CA GLY A 792 6.24 -32.68 78.21
C GLY A 792 6.09 -31.70 77.03
N HIS A 793 6.18 -32.22 75.79
CA HIS A 793 6.09 -31.48 74.52
C HIS A 793 4.89 -30.52 74.39
N GLN A 794 5.11 -29.32 73.82
CA GLN A 794 4.61 -28.91 72.49
C GLN A 794 4.85 -27.41 72.18
N VAL A 795 5.11 -27.17 70.89
CA VAL A 795 5.25 -25.91 70.12
C VAL A 795 6.57 -25.15 70.28
N GLU A 796 7.48 -25.52 69.39
CA GLU A 796 8.79 -24.95 69.13
C GLU A 796 8.66 -23.58 68.43
N LEU A 797 9.03 -22.52 69.16
CA LEU A 797 9.45 -21.23 68.59
C LEU A 797 10.86 -20.98 69.12
N LEU A 798 11.86 -21.26 68.29
CA LEU A 798 13.29 -21.05 68.52
C LEU A 798 13.91 -20.42 67.25
N PRO A 799 15.10 -19.82 67.32
CA PRO A 799 15.37 -18.39 67.46
C PRO A 799 15.94 -17.77 66.15
N PRO A 800 16.21 -16.46 66.08
CA PRO A 800 16.99 -15.89 64.97
C PRO A 800 18.45 -16.40 65.03
N PRO A 801 19.04 -16.85 63.90
CA PRO A 801 20.29 -17.61 63.92
C PRO A 801 21.57 -16.77 63.89
N VAL A 802 22.61 -17.41 64.42
CA VAL A 802 24.04 -17.08 64.36
C VAL A 802 24.52 -16.92 62.91
N SER A 803 25.34 -15.90 62.66
CA SER A 803 26.06 -15.67 61.41
C SER A 803 27.00 -16.82 61.08
N THR A 804 26.67 -17.61 60.06
CA THR A 804 27.57 -18.55 59.41
C THR A 804 28.33 -17.83 58.29
N GLU A 805 29.66 -17.73 58.41
CA GLU A 805 30.51 -17.33 57.29
C GLU A 805 30.35 -18.34 56.14
N GLN A 806 29.91 -17.87 54.96
CA GLN A 806 29.80 -18.72 53.78
C GLN A 806 31.21 -19.02 53.21
N PRO A 807 31.49 -20.25 52.77
CA PRO A 807 32.77 -20.58 52.15
C PRO A 807 32.93 -19.82 50.82
N SER A 808 34.03 -19.09 50.66
CA SER A 808 34.37 -18.32 49.45
C SER A 808 35.53 -18.95 48.68
N TYR A 809 35.44 -18.99 47.35
CA TYR A 809 36.51 -19.48 46.49
C TYR A 809 37.52 -18.36 46.20
N ARG A 810 38.79 -18.54 46.58
CA ARG A 810 39.85 -17.53 46.34
C ARG A 810 40.32 -17.44 44.89
N ARG A 811 40.13 -18.49 44.09
CA ARG A 811 40.46 -18.54 42.65
C ARG A 811 39.50 -19.48 41.94
N TYR A 812 38.86 -19.02 40.87
CA TYR A 812 37.92 -19.78 40.07
C TYR A 812 38.31 -19.67 38.59
N LYS A 813 38.56 -20.81 37.94
CA LYS A 813 38.89 -20.89 36.50
C LYS A 813 37.92 -21.89 35.86
N LEU A 814 37.20 -21.43 34.84
CA LEU A 814 36.17 -22.20 34.14
C LEU A 814 36.47 -22.20 32.64
N ARG A 815 36.43 -23.38 32.01
CA ARG A 815 36.41 -23.53 30.54
C ARG A 815 35.13 -24.25 30.18
N ALA A 816 34.29 -23.64 29.37
CA ALA A 816 33.01 -24.19 28.96
C ALA A 816 32.76 -23.91 27.47
N SER A 817 32.23 -24.90 26.75
CA SER A 817 31.78 -24.72 25.36
C SER A 817 30.32 -24.27 25.39
N VAL A 818 30.02 -23.14 24.73
CA VAL A 818 28.71 -22.49 24.77
C VAL A 818 28.21 -22.33 23.34
N PRO A 819 27.02 -22.85 22.98
CA PRO A 819 26.45 -22.66 21.65
C PRO A 819 26.19 -21.18 21.35
N SER A 820 26.37 -20.75 20.09
CA SER A 820 26.20 -19.35 19.66
C SER A 820 24.81 -18.77 19.97
N ALA A 821 23.77 -19.60 19.94
CA ALA A 821 22.40 -19.18 20.28
C ALA A 821 22.19 -18.83 21.77
N LYS A 822 23.17 -19.14 22.64
CA LYS A 822 23.11 -18.96 24.10
C LYS A 822 24.11 -17.94 24.64
N THR A 823 24.74 -17.16 23.74
CA THR A 823 25.73 -16.15 24.11
C THR A 823 25.12 -15.03 24.95
N TYR A 824 23.85 -14.68 24.72
CA TYR A 824 23.16 -13.66 25.53
C TYR A 824 23.00 -14.12 26.99
N GLU A 825 22.63 -15.38 27.22
CA GLU A 825 22.52 -15.95 28.56
C GLU A 825 23.89 -16.07 29.27
N LEU A 826 24.98 -16.32 28.53
CA LEU A 826 26.33 -16.27 29.08
C LEU A 826 26.68 -14.87 29.59
N VAL A 827 26.43 -13.85 28.76
CA VAL A 827 26.73 -12.45 29.10
C VAL A 827 25.88 -12.00 30.29
N GLN A 828 24.57 -12.27 30.25
CA GLN A 828 23.64 -11.84 31.29
C GLN A 828 23.79 -12.65 32.58
N GLY A 829 23.99 -13.97 32.49
CA GLY A 829 23.99 -14.87 33.64
C GLY A 829 25.34 -15.01 34.32
N VAL A 830 26.43 -15.09 33.54
CA VAL A 830 27.78 -15.35 34.08
C VAL A 830 28.58 -14.06 34.18
N LEU A 831 28.75 -13.34 33.06
CA LEU A 831 29.63 -12.17 33.03
C LEU A 831 29.05 -10.99 33.81
N THR A 832 27.76 -10.69 33.63
CA THR A 832 27.10 -9.60 34.36
C THR A 832 27.04 -9.88 35.86
N SER A 833 26.89 -11.14 36.27
CA SER A 833 26.92 -11.54 37.69
C SER A 833 28.30 -11.32 38.32
N LEU A 834 29.38 -11.64 37.59
CA LEU A 834 30.74 -11.35 38.04
C LEU A 834 31.04 -9.84 38.05
N MET A 835 30.56 -9.08 37.07
CA MET A 835 30.71 -7.62 37.01
C MET A 835 29.96 -6.91 38.14
N ARG A 836 28.74 -7.35 38.50
CA ARG A 836 27.95 -6.78 39.61
C ARG A 836 28.62 -6.92 40.97
N GLN A 837 29.51 -7.90 41.13
CA GLN A 837 30.31 -8.11 42.35
C GLN A 837 31.57 -7.24 42.38
N GLY A 838 31.84 -6.43 41.35
CA GLY A 838 33.00 -5.53 41.29
C GLY A 838 34.35 -6.24 41.19
N LEU A 839 34.36 -7.52 40.79
CA LEU A 839 35.58 -8.32 40.68
C LEU A 839 36.28 -8.10 39.33
N ASN A 840 37.60 -7.88 39.34
CA ASN A 840 38.40 -7.85 38.13
C ASN A 840 38.63 -9.28 37.61
N PHE A 841 38.13 -9.59 36.42
CA PHE A 841 38.33 -10.90 35.77
C PHE A 841 38.83 -10.73 34.34
N ARG A 842 39.58 -11.74 33.86
CA ARG A 842 40.01 -11.84 32.45
C ARG A 842 39.15 -12.89 31.75
N PHE A 843 38.66 -12.56 30.56
CA PHE A 843 37.85 -13.44 29.72
C PHE A 843 38.47 -13.51 28.32
N THR A 844 38.68 -14.73 27.82
CA THR A 844 39.24 -14.99 26.48
C THR A 844 38.16 -15.63 25.61
N ILE A 845 37.98 -15.13 24.39
CA ILE A 845 37.00 -15.66 23.42
C ILE A 845 37.77 -16.43 22.35
N GLU A 846 37.42 -17.70 22.17
CA GLU A 846 37.89 -18.55 21.07
C GLU A 846 36.70 -18.74 20.11
N LEU A 847 36.86 -18.29 18.86
CA LEU A 847 35.81 -18.30 17.84
C LEU A 847 36.24 -19.19 16.67
N GLU A 848 35.56 -20.32 16.52
CA GLU A 848 35.72 -21.23 15.38
C GLU A 848 34.40 -21.26 14.60
N VAL A 849 34.44 -20.91 13.32
CA VAL A 849 33.25 -20.84 12.46
C VAL A 849 33.43 -21.81 11.30
N GLN A 850 32.55 -22.79 11.19
CA GLN A 850 32.51 -23.72 10.06
C GLN A 850 31.57 -23.16 8.98
N GLY A 851 32.13 -22.55 7.93
CA GLY A 851 31.38 -21.99 6.80
C GLY A 851 32.07 -20.79 6.13
N ALA A 852 31.53 -20.33 4.99
CA ALA A 852 32.08 -19.16 4.29
C ALA A 852 31.66 -17.85 4.96
N ILE A 853 32.62 -17.09 5.48
CA ILE A 853 32.38 -15.76 6.08
C ILE A 853 32.83 -14.67 5.09
N PRO A 854 32.01 -13.63 4.83
CA PRO A 854 32.43 -12.50 3.99
C PRO A 854 33.65 -11.78 4.58
N LYS A 855 34.69 -11.55 3.78
CA LYS A 855 35.92 -10.83 4.23
C LYS A 855 35.63 -9.46 4.85
N SER A 856 34.62 -8.74 4.33
CA SER A 856 34.20 -7.44 4.86
C SER A 856 33.71 -7.52 6.31
N LEU A 857 33.06 -8.60 6.73
CA LEU A 857 32.60 -8.79 8.11
C LEU A 857 33.80 -8.96 9.06
N VAL A 858 34.82 -9.72 8.63
CA VAL A 858 36.03 -9.97 9.43
C VAL A 858 36.87 -8.71 9.55
N ASP A 859 37.16 -8.06 8.42
CA ASP A 859 38.11 -6.95 8.37
C ASP A 859 37.52 -5.62 8.88
N ILE A 860 36.22 -5.38 8.64
CA ILE A 860 35.55 -4.15 9.06
C ILE A 860 34.92 -4.38 10.42
N SER A 861 33.91 -5.24 10.55
CA SER A 861 33.16 -5.32 11.81
C SER A 861 33.95 -5.98 12.95
N ILE A 862 34.54 -7.16 12.74
CA ILE A 862 35.20 -7.89 13.84
C ILE A 862 36.49 -7.18 14.26
N ARG A 863 37.35 -6.82 13.31
CA ARG A 863 38.63 -6.17 13.63
C ARG A 863 38.49 -4.77 14.19
N GLU A 864 37.59 -3.95 13.64
CA GLU A 864 37.34 -2.59 14.14
C GLU A 864 36.75 -2.63 15.55
N THR A 865 35.84 -3.56 15.84
CA THR A 865 35.26 -3.72 17.17
C THR A 865 36.33 -4.15 18.19
N LEU A 866 37.18 -5.14 17.85
CA LEU A 866 38.28 -5.59 18.72
C LEU A 866 39.28 -4.46 19.01
N ASN A 867 39.59 -3.63 18.00
CA ASN A 867 40.45 -2.46 18.17
C ASN A 867 39.79 -1.37 19.04
N GLN A 868 38.49 -1.11 18.86
CA GLN A 868 37.74 -0.11 19.67
C GLN A 868 37.72 -0.47 21.16
N ILE A 869 37.66 -1.76 21.49
CA ILE A 869 37.71 -2.23 22.88
C ILE A 869 39.13 -2.55 23.38
N GLN A 870 40.16 -2.29 22.57
CA GLN A 870 41.57 -2.57 22.88
C GLN A 870 41.84 -4.03 23.28
N ALA A 871 41.16 -4.98 22.64
CA ALA A 871 41.38 -6.40 22.90
C ALA A 871 42.68 -6.89 22.26
N GLU A 872 43.47 -7.67 23.01
CA GLU A 872 44.70 -8.29 22.51
C GLU A 872 44.36 -9.61 21.79
N VAL A 873 44.69 -9.72 20.50
CA VAL A 873 44.43 -10.93 19.70
C VAL A 873 45.56 -11.92 19.92
N GLU A 874 45.28 -13.02 20.63
CA GLU A 874 46.29 -14.03 21.00
C GLU A 874 46.72 -14.91 19.81
N THR A 875 45.81 -15.32 18.92
CA THR A 875 46.06 -16.14 17.71
C THR A 875 44.98 -15.92 16.63
N GLU A 876 45.36 -15.78 15.35
CA GLU A 876 44.44 -15.63 14.20
C GLU A 876 44.91 -16.51 13.03
N GLU A 877 44.14 -17.56 12.67
CA GLU A 877 44.38 -18.43 11.52
C GLU A 877 43.24 -18.29 10.50
N LYS A 878 43.57 -18.16 9.22
CA LYS A 878 42.61 -18.02 8.11
C LYS A 878 43.00 -19.02 7.02
N GLU A 879 42.10 -19.95 6.70
CA GLU A 879 42.26 -20.89 5.57
C GLU A 879 41.56 -20.37 4.30
#